data_AF-A0A369SB43-F1
#
_entry.id   AF-A0A369SB43-F1
#
_cell.length_a   1.000
_cell.length_b   1.000
_cell.length_c   1.000
_cell.angle_alpha   90.00
_cell.angle_beta   90.00
_cell.angle_gamma   90.00
#
_symmetry.space_group_name_H-M   'P 1'
#
loop_
_entity.id
_entity.type
_entity.pdbx_description
1 polymer ?
#
loop_
_entity_poly.entity_id
_entity_poly.type
_entity_poly.pdbx_seq_one_letter_code
_entity_poly.pdbx_strand_id
1 'polypeptide(L)'
;MDHRELDKPELTTYWDYFTDLKKFDTHLLDPAQTGKTLQMIVRQLESRENPSFVYFALQADNNSTLANNDDQIESVMDTKDKKQQKYGYKLYITRYYIMYSIVVLNWDLTRLNDCLQLSSQYLLMSELIKKAIRPCENWTNIKIADLNDESYLILCFYHMWNIRKTIKNSILYDPVQPAIQILSQSGEQQSLLQISNPQVYEVVSKSADVSIQFLQQALLSPRNLPYSVIHHLFDSSDLLSNPDFAIYNTLNKTITTNQMICQISYELGTIYFFRQQYQEALSLFQIVKKLGEEDINRIITFGFIDDKSLNGYLAASMAILSNSTINKETEVNMEDVSCDNDKDLANTPDITLVDALSIASKKHITGLRDYQNLDEGQLKYELLTSFKPDHICCVVKRLRELNPHIQYSSVCTKLLPANFNLDILREIVQDANIRDLVYILLSKAAHCLQLKNFDQAKLLGSCCKDQVLNTIFDKRSQVQLLRIVDQHVLAVEVLRFEVEEDINNKRSLLYDLRDQVISIMSPVPQCPNVLPNAFVVESCSAFLLNCKLWDAFEKWSLYSVDCRQNRILELSGKLARVCLSVNESSMSDVNQTMQLLNTVLGIFEVTVYRNDKAISVRYSGCHMERSEFIGFCTKIRDPIVLSILLSCLVKLLNNLKQSPKDVSEKEQTYCRFLPVWEGCINKNLVYVGSQDTLLLTTMELLRHALSIYPMDTSWLRTQGDFNYIIRKYPTSLRNYIEAGAISSSYFLNEVPTDIWDDLVYRRMISCCSALFCHTQAAVLCQFLTPVDFNMAIRAVQQHNSEDAMETYYHCIWETTILEAIIHLHSMRGEYDKQQIAMSCLNQPELNSYNSTDILLHAMRSRKRRFLVALAHQYLQ
;
A
#
# COMPACT_ATOMS: atom_id res chain seq x y z
N MET A 1 -37.94 -32.73 -46.96
CA MET A 1 -38.56 -31.50 -47.50
C MET A 1 -39.58 -31.04 -46.48
N ASP A 2 -39.69 -29.72 -46.33
CA ASP A 2 -40.55 -28.95 -45.41
C ASP A 2 -40.05 -28.70 -43.99
N HIS A 3 -39.27 -27.61 -43.92
CA HIS A 3 -39.28 -26.55 -42.91
C HIS A 3 -40.52 -26.52 -41.98
N ARG A 4 -40.28 -26.66 -40.68
CA ARG A 4 -40.76 -25.71 -39.65
C ARG A 4 -39.72 -25.62 -38.54
N GLU A 5 -38.91 -24.57 -38.60
CA GLU A 5 -38.21 -24.06 -37.41
C GLU A 5 -39.28 -23.75 -36.36
N LEU A 6 -39.23 -24.45 -35.23
CA LEU A 6 -39.91 -24.00 -34.02
C LEU A 6 -39.10 -22.81 -33.52
N ASP A 7 -39.63 -21.62 -33.78
CA ASP A 7 -39.17 -20.34 -33.24
C ASP A 7 -38.79 -20.51 -31.76
N LYS A 8 -37.50 -20.33 -31.46
CA LYS A 8 -37.08 -19.99 -30.11
C LYS A 8 -37.44 -18.50 -29.93
N PRO A 9 -38.38 -18.13 -29.06
CA PRO A 9 -38.57 -16.73 -28.76
C PRO A 9 -37.31 -16.22 -28.05
N GLU A 10 -36.74 -15.13 -28.57
CA GLU A 10 -35.65 -14.40 -27.95
C GLU A 10 -36.04 -13.99 -26.52
N LEU A 11 -35.12 -14.19 -25.56
CA LEU A 11 -35.30 -13.95 -24.11
C LEU A 11 -35.84 -12.54 -23.76
N THR A 12 -35.76 -11.59 -24.68
CA THR A 12 -36.24 -10.21 -24.56
C THR A 12 -37.77 -10.08 -24.60
N THR A 13 -38.47 -10.93 -25.35
CA THR A 13 -39.93 -10.81 -25.56
C THR A 13 -40.80 -11.15 -24.34
N TYR A 14 -40.26 -11.90 -23.37
CA TYR A 14 -40.99 -12.27 -22.16
C TYR A 14 -40.86 -11.26 -21.02
N TRP A 15 -39.83 -10.40 -21.01
CA TRP A 15 -39.71 -9.32 -20.01
C TRP A 15 -40.88 -8.32 -20.12
N ASP A 16 -41.23 -7.94 -21.35
CA ASP A 16 -42.41 -7.11 -21.65
C ASP A 16 -43.74 -7.81 -21.32
N TYR A 17 -43.72 -9.13 -21.18
CA TYR A 17 -44.88 -9.95 -20.86
C TYR A 17 -45.17 -10.01 -19.35
N PHE A 18 -44.12 -9.92 -18.51
CA PHE A 18 -44.24 -9.93 -17.03
C PHE A 18 -44.45 -8.55 -16.41
N THR A 19 -44.12 -7.46 -17.10
CA THR A 19 -44.44 -6.09 -16.69
C THR A 19 -45.93 -5.75 -16.91
N ASP A 20 -46.66 -6.57 -17.68
CA ASP A 20 -48.11 -6.48 -17.89
C ASP A 20 -48.88 -7.33 -16.87
N LEU A 21 -49.21 -6.72 -15.72
CA LEU A 21 -49.96 -7.32 -14.60
C LEU A 21 -51.24 -8.07 -15.03
N LYS A 22 -51.90 -7.63 -16.10
CA LYS A 22 -53.14 -8.27 -16.57
C LYS A 22 -52.89 -9.63 -17.24
N LYS A 23 -51.79 -9.79 -17.98
CA LYS A 23 -51.42 -11.06 -18.63
C LYS A 23 -50.93 -12.07 -17.60
N PHE A 24 -50.09 -11.63 -16.66
CA PHE A 24 -49.64 -12.45 -15.53
C PHE A 24 -50.83 -13.01 -14.73
N ASP A 25 -51.82 -12.17 -14.40
CA ASP A 25 -53.05 -12.55 -13.67
C ASP A 25 -53.97 -13.53 -14.42
N THR A 26 -53.82 -13.67 -15.74
CA THR A 26 -54.62 -14.63 -16.53
C THR A 26 -53.97 -16.00 -16.62
N HIS A 27 -52.64 -16.08 -16.57
CA HIS A 27 -51.88 -17.33 -16.68
C HIS A 27 -51.80 -18.11 -15.35
N LEU A 28 -51.92 -17.40 -14.22
CA LEU A 28 -52.04 -17.97 -12.88
C LEU A 28 -53.26 -18.90 -12.68
N LEU A 29 -54.24 -18.90 -13.59
CA LEU A 29 -55.41 -19.79 -13.53
C LEU A 29 -55.21 -21.12 -14.28
N ASP A 30 -54.09 -21.29 -14.99
CA ASP A 30 -53.77 -22.51 -15.75
C ASP A 30 -52.54 -23.20 -15.11
N PRO A 31 -52.71 -24.41 -14.53
CA PRO A 31 -51.62 -25.17 -13.89
C PRO A 31 -50.43 -25.45 -14.83
N ALA A 32 -50.69 -25.70 -16.12
CA ALA A 32 -49.65 -26.01 -17.10
C ALA A 32 -48.81 -24.77 -17.48
N GLN A 33 -49.44 -23.59 -17.48
CA GLN A 33 -48.78 -22.30 -17.68
C GLN A 33 -47.98 -21.91 -16.44
N THR A 34 -48.54 -22.16 -15.25
CA THR A 34 -47.91 -21.91 -13.94
C THR A 34 -46.57 -22.64 -13.80
N GLY A 35 -46.51 -23.92 -14.21
CA GLY A 35 -45.24 -24.68 -14.23
C GLY A 35 -44.19 -24.10 -15.18
N LYS A 36 -44.59 -23.59 -16.36
CA LYS A 36 -43.68 -22.93 -17.31
C LYS A 36 -43.20 -21.58 -16.79
N THR A 37 -44.07 -20.81 -16.14
CA THR A 37 -43.71 -19.55 -15.49
C THR A 37 -42.64 -19.77 -14.43
N LEU A 38 -42.79 -20.79 -13.58
CA LEU A 38 -41.77 -21.18 -12.61
C LEU A 38 -40.43 -21.56 -13.28
N GLN A 39 -40.44 -22.35 -14.36
CA GLN A 39 -39.21 -22.74 -15.08
C GLN A 39 -38.44 -21.56 -15.69
N MET A 40 -39.12 -20.49 -16.14
CA MET A 40 -38.47 -19.32 -16.72
C MET A 40 -37.89 -18.38 -15.67
N ILE A 41 -38.65 -18.19 -14.60
CA ILE A 41 -38.27 -17.45 -13.40
C ILE A 41 -36.97 -18.01 -12.79
N VAL A 42 -36.86 -19.35 -12.73
CA VAL A 42 -35.66 -20.11 -12.36
C VAL A 42 -34.46 -19.77 -13.26
N ARG A 43 -34.64 -19.79 -14.59
CA ARG A 43 -33.57 -19.48 -15.56
C ARG A 43 -33.08 -18.03 -15.49
N GLN A 44 -33.95 -17.09 -15.14
CA GLN A 44 -33.57 -15.68 -15.00
C GLN A 44 -32.76 -15.40 -13.73
N LEU A 45 -33.05 -16.07 -12.63
CA LEU A 45 -32.21 -16.00 -11.42
C LEU A 45 -30.79 -16.50 -11.70
N GLU A 46 -30.66 -17.55 -12.52
CA GLU A 46 -29.37 -18.09 -12.94
C GLU A 46 -28.61 -17.11 -13.87
N SER A 47 -29.31 -16.26 -14.63
CA SER A 47 -28.72 -15.34 -15.62
C SER A 47 -28.34 -13.95 -15.09
N ARG A 48 -28.41 -13.70 -13.77
CA ARG A 48 -27.97 -12.45 -13.10
C ARG A 48 -28.66 -11.15 -13.56
N GLU A 49 -29.83 -11.22 -14.19
CA GLU A 49 -30.53 -10.03 -14.68
C GLU A 49 -31.85 -9.79 -13.92
N ASN A 50 -31.85 -8.74 -13.08
CA ASN A 50 -32.98 -8.05 -12.46
C ASN A 50 -33.68 -8.62 -11.19
N PRO A 51 -33.47 -7.98 -10.02
CA PRO A 51 -34.18 -8.29 -8.78
C PRO A 51 -35.59 -7.69 -8.63
N SER A 52 -36.05 -6.91 -9.60
CA SER A 52 -37.32 -6.17 -9.56
C SER A 52 -38.56 -7.07 -9.42
N PHE A 53 -38.49 -8.33 -9.87
CA PHE A 53 -39.62 -9.26 -9.82
C PHE A 53 -39.98 -9.72 -8.39
N VAL A 54 -38.98 -9.85 -7.49
CA VAL A 54 -39.21 -10.20 -6.07
C VAL A 54 -40.01 -9.11 -5.35
N TYR A 55 -39.78 -7.85 -5.70
CA TYR A 55 -40.52 -6.71 -5.17
C TYR A 55 -41.99 -6.74 -5.61
N PHE A 56 -42.27 -7.05 -6.88
CA PHE A 56 -43.64 -7.15 -7.42
C PHE A 56 -44.42 -8.34 -6.84
N ALA A 57 -43.76 -9.47 -6.59
CA ALA A 57 -44.39 -10.65 -5.99
C ALA A 57 -44.71 -10.45 -4.49
N LEU A 58 -43.81 -9.81 -3.73
CA LEU A 58 -44.00 -9.52 -2.31
C LEU A 58 -45.00 -8.39 -2.02
N GLN A 59 -45.18 -7.43 -2.93
CA GLN A 59 -46.19 -6.36 -2.78
C GLN A 59 -47.63 -6.86 -2.85
N ALA A 60 -47.88 -8.05 -3.44
CA ALA A 60 -49.21 -8.64 -3.51
C ALA A 60 -49.70 -9.22 -2.17
N ASP A 61 -48.84 -9.26 -1.14
CA ASP A 61 -49.01 -10.08 0.07
C ASP A 61 -49.30 -9.29 1.36
N ASN A 62 -50.12 -8.22 1.29
CA ASN A 62 -50.43 -7.41 2.48
C ASN A 62 -51.91 -7.44 2.89
N ASN A 63 -52.70 -8.32 2.28
CA ASN A 63 -54.07 -8.59 2.72
C ASN A 63 -54.25 -10.08 3.04
N SER A 64 -54.30 -10.38 4.35
CA SER A 64 -54.92 -11.54 5.01
C SER A 64 -54.07 -12.79 5.33
N THR A 65 -53.80 -12.94 6.64
CA THR A 65 -54.13 -14.05 7.57
C THR A 65 -54.79 -15.38 7.11
N LEU A 66 -54.83 -15.77 5.83
CA LEU A 66 -55.70 -16.87 5.38
C LEU A 66 -55.02 -18.21 5.00
N ALA A 67 -53.69 -18.31 4.93
CA ALA A 67 -53.06 -19.61 4.72
C ALA A 67 -51.67 -19.71 5.38
N ASN A 68 -51.59 -20.44 6.50
CA ASN A 68 -50.34 -20.66 7.23
C ASN A 68 -49.54 -21.84 6.66
N ASN A 69 -50.18 -22.82 6.01
CA ASN A 69 -49.55 -24.06 5.53
C ASN A 69 -49.96 -24.39 4.08
N ASP A 70 -49.19 -25.24 3.40
CA ASP A 70 -49.37 -25.60 1.99
C ASP A 70 -50.76 -26.21 1.71
N ASP A 71 -51.32 -27.01 2.63
CA ASP A 71 -52.70 -27.55 2.56
C ASP A 71 -53.79 -26.45 2.47
N GLN A 72 -53.58 -25.30 3.11
CA GLN A 72 -54.54 -24.18 3.08
C GLN A 72 -54.44 -23.42 1.76
N ILE A 73 -53.25 -23.33 1.17
CA ILE A 73 -53.05 -22.71 -0.15
C ILE A 73 -53.67 -23.57 -1.22
N GLU A 74 -53.47 -24.89 -1.18
CA GLU A 74 -54.14 -25.85 -2.07
C GLU A 74 -55.66 -25.74 -1.98
N SER A 75 -56.21 -25.64 -0.75
CA SER A 75 -57.64 -25.43 -0.56
C SER A 75 -58.16 -24.11 -1.15
N VAL A 76 -57.34 -23.05 -1.17
CA VAL A 76 -57.65 -21.75 -1.77
C VAL A 76 -57.51 -21.79 -3.30
N MET A 77 -56.54 -22.55 -3.82
CA MET A 77 -56.36 -22.81 -5.26
C MET A 77 -57.49 -23.67 -5.85
N ASP A 78 -58.14 -24.50 -5.03
CA ASP A 78 -59.31 -25.32 -5.41
C ASP A 78 -60.67 -24.61 -5.24
N THR A 79 -60.67 -23.34 -4.82
CA THR A 79 -61.93 -22.57 -4.70
C THR A 79 -62.56 -22.26 -6.06
N LYS A 80 -63.90 -22.24 -6.12
CA LYS A 80 -64.65 -21.80 -7.31
C LYS A 80 -64.61 -20.27 -7.53
N ASP A 81 -64.17 -19.50 -6.54
CA ASP A 81 -64.01 -18.05 -6.65
C ASP A 81 -62.70 -17.75 -7.37
N LYS A 82 -62.80 -17.32 -8.64
CA LYS A 82 -61.65 -16.99 -9.49
C LYS A 82 -60.72 -15.94 -8.87
N LYS A 83 -61.21 -15.06 -7.99
CA LYS A 83 -60.39 -14.03 -7.33
C LYS A 83 -59.55 -14.64 -6.21
N GLN A 84 -60.13 -15.55 -5.43
CA GLN A 84 -59.43 -16.30 -4.38
C GLN A 84 -58.49 -17.37 -4.96
N GLN A 85 -58.92 -18.06 -6.01
CA GLN A 85 -58.09 -19.01 -6.75
C GLN A 85 -56.84 -18.36 -7.33
N LYS A 86 -56.96 -17.21 -8.02
CA LYS A 86 -55.80 -16.42 -8.49
C LYS A 86 -54.86 -16.03 -7.36
N TYR A 87 -55.41 -15.69 -6.20
CA TYR A 87 -54.64 -15.32 -5.02
C TYR A 87 -53.84 -16.52 -4.47
N GLY A 88 -54.47 -17.71 -4.40
CA GLY A 88 -53.79 -18.96 -4.03
C GLY A 88 -52.58 -19.26 -4.93
N TYR A 89 -52.75 -19.17 -6.25
CA TYR A 89 -51.66 -19.38 -7.20
C TYR A 89 -50.54 -18.32 -7.10
N LYS A 90 -50.87 -17.05 -6.82
CA LYS A 90 -49.87 -16.01 -6.58
C LYS A 90 -49.02 -16.32 -5.35
N LEU A 91 -49.66 -16.75 -4.26
CA LEU A 91 -48.97 -17.11 -3.03
C LEU A 91 -48.04 -18.31 -3.26
N TYR A 92 -48.55 -19.33 -3.96
CA TYR A 92 -47.81 -20.54 -4.32
C TYR A 92 -46.55 -20.24 -5.15
N ILE A 93 -46.68 -19.46 -6.23
CA ILE A 93 -45.55 -19.06 -7.09
C ILE A 93 -44.53 -18.21 -6.32
N THR A 94 -45.01 -17.26 -5.51
CA THR A 94 -44.14 -16.34 -4.76
C THR A 94 -43.28 -17.10 -3.76
N ARG A 95 -43.88 -18.04 -3.00
CA ARG A 95 -43.16 -18.89 -2.05
C ARG A 95 -42.14 -19.79 -2.74
N TYR A 96 -42.54 -20.46 -3.82
CA TYR A 96 -41.64 -21.35 -4.57
C TYR A 96 -40.43 -20.59 -5.15
N TYR A 97 -40.67 -19.40 -5.70
CA TYR A 97 -39.61 -18.56 -6.26
C TYR A 97 -38.61 -18.08 -5.20
N ILE A 98 -39.12 -17.60 -4.07
CA ILE A 98 -38.34 -17.15 -2.92
C ILE A 98 -37.39 -18.25 -2.44
N MET A 99 -37.90 -19.47 -2.30
CA MET A 99 -37.14 -20.61 -1.82
C MET A 99 -36.12 -21.08 -2.86
N TYR A 100 -36.48 -21.09 -4.14
CA TYR A 100 -35.57 -21.41 -5.23
C TYR A 100 -34.43 -20.40 -5.38
N SER A 101 -34.74 -19.11 -5.17
CA SER A 101 -33.75 -18.01 -5.22
C SER A 101 -32.59 -18.26 -4.25
N ILE A 102 -32.87 -18.71 -3.03
CA ILE A 102 -31.82 -18.94 -2.01
C ILE A 102 -30.94 -20.14 -2.37
N VAL A 103 -31.54 -21.18 -2.96
CA VAL A 103 -30.84 -22.39 -3.39
C VAL A 103 -29.90 -22.10 -4.57
N VAL A 104 -30.35 -21.34 -5.57
CA VAL A 104 -29.51 -20.89 -6.69
C VAL A 104 -28.37 -19.99 -6.22
N LEU A 105 -28.62 -19.18 -5.19
CA LEU A 105 -27.61 -18.34 -4.58
C LEU A 105 -26.63 -19.12 -3.69
N ASN A 106 -26.76 -20.46 -3.57
CA ASN A 106 -25.92 -21.29 -2.70
C ASN A 106 -25.89 -20.78 -1.25
N TRP A 107 -26.98 -20.16 -0.77
CA TRP A 107 -27.04 -19.54 0.56
C TRP A 107 -26.01 -18.41 0.77
N ASP A 108 -25.53 -17.78 -0.30
CA ASP A 108 -24.62 -16.63 -0.24
C ASP A 108 -25.38 -15.36 0.17
N LEU A 109 -25.26 -15.01 1.46
CA LEU A 109 -25.84 -13.80 2.03
C LEU A 109 -25.31 -12.50 1.41
N THR A 110 -24.16 -12.54 0.74
CA THR A 110 -23.58 -11.38 0.03
C THR A 110 -24.37 -11.12 -1.24
N ARG A 111 -24.61 -12.16 -2.03
CA ARG A 111 -25.48 -12.06 -3.21
C ARG A 111 -26.91 -11.72 -2.84
N LEU A 112 -27.44 -12.28 -1.74
CA LEU A 112 -28.77 -11.91 -1.25
C LEU A 112 -28.87 -10.40 -0.92
N ASN A 113 -27.78 -9.80 -0.42
CA ASN A 113 -27.72 -8.36 -0.16
C ASN A 113 -27.73 -7.51 -1.42
N ASP A 114 -27.04 -7.97 -2.46
CA ASP A 114 -26.95 -7.24 -3.73
C ASP A 114 -28.24 -7.39 -4.55
N CYS A 115 -28.93 -8.52 -4.37
CA CYS A 115 -30.16 -8.83 -5.09
C CYS A 115 -31.44 -8.32 -4.41
N LEU A 116 -31.50 -8.03 -3.11
CA LEU A 116 -32.79 -7.71 -2.45
C LEU A 116 -32.71 -6.49 -1.53
N GLN A 117 -33.78 -5.69 -1.52
CA GLN A 117 -33.96 -4.62 -0.52
C GLN A 117 -34.22 -5.21 0.88
N LEU A 118 -33.86 -4.48 1.94
CA LEU A 118 -33.88 -4.98 3.33
C LEU A 118 -35.27 -5.46 3.79
N SER A 119 -36.33 -4.70 3.51
CA SER A 119 -37.71 -5.08 3.83
C SER A 119 -38.11 -6.39 3.16
N SER A 120 -37.72 -6.58 1.89
CA SER A 120 -37.95 -7.83 1.15
C SER A 120 -37.15 -9.00 1.73
N GLN A 121 -35.92 -8.76 2.19
CA GLN A 121 -35.12 -9.79 2.86
C GLN A 121 -35.74 -10.22 4.20
N TYR A 122 -36.25 -9.28 4.99
CA TYR A 122 -36.89 -9.60 6.27
C TYR A 122 -38.17 -10.42 6.07
N LEU A 123 -39.00 -10.04 5.09
CA LEU A 123 -40.21 -10.78 4.75
C LEU A 123 -39.89 -12.20 4.27
N LEU A 124 -38.88 -12.34 3.40
CA LEU A 124 -38.32 -13.61 2.95
C LEU A 124 -37.89 -14.51 4.12
N MET A 125 -37.10 -13.97 5.05
CA MET A 125 -36.62 -14.68 6.23
C MET A 125 -37.76 -15.12 7.16
N SER A 126 -38.77 -14.27 7.33
CA SER A 126 -39.96 -14.56 8.13
C SER A 126 -40.77 -15.73 7.55
N GLU A 127 -40.98 -15.75 6.23
CA GLU A 127 -41.69 -16.86 5.58
C GLU A 127 -40.93 -18.19 5.65
N LEU A 128 -39.60 -18.18 5.53
CA LEU A 128 -38.79 -19.39 5.66
C LEU A 128 -38.88 -19.99 7.07
N ILE A 129 -38.80 -19.14 8.10
CA ILE A 129 -38.95 -19.57 9.50
C ILE A 129 -40.33 -20.20 9.71
N LYS A 130 -41.41 -19.57 9.22
CA LYS A 130 -42.78 -20.09 9.35
C LYS A 130 -42.97 -21.46 8.71
N LYS A 131 -42.28 -21.74 7.60
CA LYS A 131 -42.35 -23.03 6.92
C LYS A 131 -41.51 -24.09 7.61
N ALA A 132 -40.31 -23.72 8.06
CA ALA A 132 -39.37 -24.63 8.70
C ALA A 132 -39.78 -25.01 10.12
N ILE A 133 -40.52 -24.15 10.82
CA ILE A 133 -40.89 -24.31 12.23
C ILE A 133 -42.40 -24.31 12.31
N ARG A 134 -42.98 -25.42 12.79
CA ARG A 134 -44.42 -25.53 12.96
C ARG A 134 -44.94 -24.33 13.77
N PRO A 135 -46.12 -23.77 13.46
CA PRO A 135 -46.63 -22.51 14.03
C PRO A 135 -46.86 -22.48 15.56
N CYS A 136 -46.45 -23.51 16.30
CA CYS A 136 -46.68 -23.68 17.74
C CYS A 136 -45.44 -23.52 18.62
N GLU A 137 -44.24 -23.23 18.08
CA GLU A 137 -43.01 -23.17 18.87
C GLU A 137 -42.36 -21.77 18.87
N ASN A 138 -42.08 -21.25 20.07
CA ASN A 138 -41.27 -20.03 20.24
C ASN A 138 -39.82 -20.32 19.82
N TRP A 139 -39.52 -20.07 18.56
CA TRP A 139 -38.23 -20.38 17.92
C TRP A 139 -37.00 -19.72 18.57
N THR A 140 -37.20 -18.72 19.42
CA THR A 140 -36.13 -18.04 20.15
C THR A 140 -35.51 -18.88 21.29
N ASN A 141 -36.15 -19.98 21.72
CA ASN A 141 -35.70 -20.82 22.84
C ASN A 141 -35.65 -22.33 22.52
N ILE A 142 -35.63 -22.72 21.24
CA ILE A 142 -35.59 -24.15 20.85
C ILE A 142 -34.18 -24.71 21.06
N LYS A 143 -34.07 -25.90 21.66
CA LYS A 143 -32.80 -26.63 21.78
C LYS A 143 -32.43 -27.22 20.43
N ILE A 144 -31.17 -27.06 20.04
CA ILE A 144 -30.66 -27.54 18.74
C ILE A 144 -30.85 -29.05 18.54
N ALA A 145 -30.81 -29.85 19.60
CA ALA A 145 -30.99 -31.30 19.53
C ALA A 145 -32.40 -31.71 19.04
N ASP A 146 -33.41 -30.86 19.28
CA ASP A 146 -34.81 -31.17 18.99
C ASP A 146 -35.20 -30.73 17.55
N LEU A 147 -34.33 -30.00 16.87
CA LEU A 147 -34.56 -29.54 15.49
C LEU A 147 -34.33 -30.68 14.49
N ASN A 148 -35.23 -30.80 13.52
CA ASN A 148 -34.94 -31.58 12.32
C ASN A 148 -33.88 -30.85 11.46
N ASP A 149 -33.32 -31.53 10.47
CA ASP A 149 -32.23 -31.01 9.65
C ASP A 149 -32.63 -29.77 8.82
N GLU A 150 -33.91 -29.68 8.45
CA GLU A 150 -34.49 -28.58 7.68
C GLU A 150 -34.62 -27.29 8.51
N SER A 151 -35.25 -27.40 9.69
CA SER A 151 -35.37 -26.34 10.68
C SER A 151 -34.00 -25.86 11.15
N TYR A 152 -33.06 -26.79 11.35
CA TYR A 152 -31.69 -26.47 11.75
C TYR A 152 -30.99 -25.59 10.71
N LEU A 153 -31.06 -25.95 9.42
CA LEU A 153 -30.41 -25.20 8.33
C LEU A 153 -31.00 -23.79 8.18
N ILE A 154 -32.33 -23.67 8.21
CA ILE A 154 -33.03 -22.39 8.03
C ILE A 154 -32.75 -21.44 9.21
N LEU A 155 -32.75 -21.95 10.44
CA LEU A 155 -32.42 -21.14 11.61
C LEU A 155 -30.96 -20.68 11.58
N CYS A 156 -30.01 -21.55 11.22
CA CYS A 156 -28.62 -21.13 11.03
C CYS A 156 -28.50 -19.98 10.03
N PHE A 157 -29.19 -20.10 8.88
CA PHE A 157 -29.17 -19.06 7.84
C PHE A 157 -29.78 -17.74 8.32
N TYR A 158 -30.92 -17.80 9.01
CA TYR A 158 -31.57 -16.63 9.59
C TYR A 158 -30.67 -15.90 10.59
N HIS A 159 -30.07 -16.63 11.53
CA HIS A 159 -29.25 -16.03 12.57
C HIS A 159 -27.95 -15.42 12.01
N MET A 160 -27.35 -16.04 10.98
CA MET A 160 -26.23 -15.45 10.24
C MET A 160 -26.64 -14.17 9.50
N TRP A 161 -27.79 -14.17 8.82
CA TRP A 161 -28.35 -12.98 8.19
C TRP A 161 -28.56 -11.85 9.21
N ASN A 162 -29.14 -12.16 10.36
CA ASN A 162 -29.44 -11.21 11.42
C ASN A 162 -28.17 -10.54 11.98
N ILE A 163 -27.10 -11.31 12.23
CA ILE A 163 -25.79 -10.78 12.64
C ILE A 163 -25.25 -9.81 11.60
N ARG A 164 -25.21 -10.22 10.33
CA ARG A 164 -24.69 -9.39 9.24
C ARG A 164 -25.46 -8.08 9.09
N LYS A 165 -26.78 -8.10 9.29
CA LYS A 165 -27.61 -6.88 9.29
C LYS A 165 -27.42 -6.01 10.52
N THR A 166 -27.22 -6.61 11.69
CA THR A 166 -26.93 -5.88 12.92
C THR A 166 -25.67 -5.04 12.75
N ILE A 167 -24.58 -5.62 12.25
CA ILE A 167 -23.30 -4.93 12.00
C ILE A 167 -23.47 -3.81 10.96
N LYS A 168 -24.16 -4.09 9.85
CA LYS A 168 -24.37 -3.11 8.77
C LYS A 168 -25.22 -1.91 9.23
N ASN A 169 -26.21 -2.13 10.09
CA ASN A 169 -27.05 -1.07 10.66
C ASN A 169 -26.24 -0.12 11.57
N SER A 170 -25.33 -0.66 12.38
CA SER A 170 -24.52 0.14 13.30
C SER A 170 -23.42 0.96 12.63
N ILE A 171 -23.03 0.61 11.41
CA ILE A 171 -22.01 1.33 10.62
C ILE A 171 -22.63 2.49 9.82
N LEU A 172 -23.95 2.46 9.59
CA LEU A 172 -24.69 3.45 8.79
C LEU A 172 -25.90 3.98 9.58
N TYR A 173 -25.69 4.98 10.44
CA TYR A 173 -26.77 5.81 10.96
C TYR A 173 -26.49 7.28 10.65
N ASP A 174 -26.93 7.73 9.47
CA ASP A 174 -27.45 9.08 9.33
C ASP A 174 -28.98 8.97 9.48
N PRO A 175 -29.61 9.71 10.43
CA PRO A 175 -31.04 9.66 10.58
C PRO A 175 -31.69 10.34 9.37
N VAL A 176 -32.26 9.56 8.47
CA VAL A 176 -33.12 10.09 7.40
C VAL A 176 -34.34 10.72 8.07
N GLN A 177 -34.44 12.05 8.06
CA GLN A 177 -35.68 12.76 8.38
C GLN A 177 -36.79 12.27 7.44
N PRO A 178 -38.01 12.00 7.92
CA PRO A 178 -39.13 11.68 7.05
C PRO A 178 -39.52 12.94 6.29
N ALA A 179 -39.25 12.96 4.99
CA ALA A 179 -39.75 14.02 4.12
C ALA A 179 -41.28 13.98 4.08
N ILE A 180 -41.85 15.17 4.21
CA ILE A 180 -43.26 15.54 4.31
C ILE A 180 -44.15 14.78 3.30
N GLN A 181 -45.26 14.23 3.80
CA GLN A 181 -46.40 13.77 3.01
C GLN A 181 -46.98 14.93 2.17
N ILE A 182 -46.84 14.86 0.86
CA ILE A 182 -47.65 15.66 -0.06
C ILE A 182 -48.81 14.79 -0.52
N LEU A 183 -50.02 15.25 -0.21
CA LEU A 183 -51.28 14.68 -0.69
C LEU A 183 -51.29 14.57 -2.23
N SER A 184 -51.48 13.37 -2.75
CA SER A 184 -52.13 13.16 -4.05
C SER A 184 -53.39 12.34 -3.84
N GLN A 185 -54.52 12.97 -4.20
CA GLN A 185 -55.84 12.37 -4.22
C GLN A 185 -55.96 11.45 -5.44
N SER A 186 -56.13 10.15 -5.23
CA SER A 186 -57.06 9.29 -5.99
C SER A 186 -57.14 7.92 -5.31
N GLY A 187 -58.36 7.38 -5.24
CA GLY A 187 -58.76 6.30 -4.36
C GLY A 187 -58.16 4.93 -4.69
N GLU A 188 -58.31 4.03 -3.70
CA GLU A 188 -57.99 2.60 -3.73
C GLU A 188 -56.51 2.21 -3.69
N GLN A 189 -55.80 2.55 -2.58
CA GLN A 189 -54.62 1.78 -2.14
C GLN A 189 -54.17 2.09 -0.69
N GLN A 190 -55.11 2.39 0.21
CA GLN A 190 -54.81 2.49 1.65
C GLN A 190 -55.00 1.14 2.34
N SER A 191 -54.01 0.24 2.23
CA SER A 191 -53.71 -0.80 3.24
C SER A 191 -52.47 -1.63 2.86
N LEU A 192 -51.31 -1.00 2.71
CA LEU A 192 -50.04 -1.74 2.70
C LEU A 192 -49.24 -1.29 3.92
N LEU A 193 -49.25 -2.10 4.98
CA LEU A 193 -48.29 -1.99 6.08
C LEU A 193 -46.89 -2.30 5.51
N GLN A 194 -46.27 -1.34 4.83
CA GLN A 194 -44.84 -1.41 4.53
C GLN A 194 -44.10 -1.26 5.86
N ILE A 195 -43.56 -2.36 6.39
CA ILE A 195 -42.59 -2.29 7.49
C ILE A 195 -41.43 -1.44 6.98
N SER A 196 -41.22 -0.28 7.58
CA SER A 196 -40.18 0.64 7.15
C SER A 196 -38.81 0.05 7.50
N ASN A 197 -37.78 0.31 6.68
CA ASN A 197 -36.42 -0.16 6.96
C ASN A 197 -35.95 0.12 8.41
N PRO A 198 -36.28 1.25 9.05
CA PRO A 198 -35.99 1.49 10.47
C PRO A 198 -36.62 0.48 11.43
N GLN A 199 -37.87 0.07 11.20
CA GLN A 199 -38.54 -0.94 12.03
C GLN A 199 -37.89 -2.31 11.89
N VAL A 200 -37.47 -2.69 10.67
CA VAL A 200 -36.73 -3.93 10.45
C VAL A 200 -35.40 -3.91 11.20
N TYR A 201 -34.67 -2.79 11.15
CA TYR A 201 -33.40 -2.63 11.86
C TYR A 201 -33.55 -2.66 13.39
N GLU A 202 -34.64 -2.13 13.92
CA GLU A 202 -34.96 -2.22 15.35
C GLU A 202 -35.21 -3.67 15.78
N VAL A 203 -35.91 -4.47 14.97
CA VAL A 203 -36.17 -5.89 15.25
C VAL A 203 -34.90 -6.73 15.14
N VAL A 204 -34.09 -6.50 14.10
CA VAL A 204 -32.79 -7.15 13.86
C VAL A 204 -31.83 -6.88 15.02
N SER A 205 -31.65 -5.62 15.43
CA SER A 205 -30.75 -5.26 16.51
C SER A 205 -31.14 -5.85 17.86
N LYS A 206 -32.44 -5.86 18.20
CA LYS A 206 -32.96 -6.47 19.45
C LYS A 206 -32.81 -7.99 19.51
N SER A 207 -32.67 -8.66 18.37
CA SER A 207 -32.55 -10.12 18.27
C SER A 207 -31.12 -10.61 18.02
N ALA A 208 -30.13 -9.71 18.04
CA ALA A 208 -28.73 -10.03 17.82
C ALA A 208 -28.15 -10.98 18.87
N ASP A 209 -28.42 -10.74 20.16
CA ASP A 209 -27.89 -11.60 21.24
C ASP A 209 -28.44 -13.01 21.20
N VAL A 210 -29.74 -13.16 20.88
CA VAL A 210 -30.38 -14.46 20.65
C VAL A 210 -29.70 -15.18 19.48
N SER A 211 -29.35 -14.45 18.42
CA SER A 211 -28.69 -15.01 17.25
C SER A 211 -27.26 -15.46 17.53
N ILE A 212 -26.51 -14.72 18.35
CA ILE A 212 -25.18 -15.11 18.81
C ILE A 212 -25.27 -16.41 19.63
N GLN A 213 -26.19 -16.48 20.60
CA GLN A 213 -26.37 -17.67 21.45
C GLN A 213 -26.74 -18.90 20.63
N PHE A 214 -27.66 -18.76 19.66
CA PHE A 214 -28.04 -19.87 18.80
C PHE A 214 -26.85 -20.38 17.97
N LEU A 215 -26.10 -19.47 17.32
CA LEU A 215 -24.96 -19.87 16.49
C LEU A 215 -23.80 -20.46 17.29
N GLN A 216 -23.57 -20.02 18.54
CA GLN A 216 -22.61 -20.65 19.43
C GLN A 216 -23.01 -22.10 19.73
N GLN A 217 -24.29 -22.37 20.00
CA GLN A 217 -24.77 -23.73 20.21
C GLN A 217 -24.67 -24.56 18.91
N ALA A 218 -24.94 -23.96 17.75
CA ALA A 218 -24.84 -24.63 16.45
C ALA A 218 -23.39 -25.03 16.14
N LEU A 219 -22.42 -24.20 16.51
CA LEU A 219 -20.99 -24.50 16.37
C LEU A 219 -20.55 -25.71 17.21
N LEU A 220 -21.21 -25.96 18.35
CA LEU A 220 -20.97 -27.11 19.22
C LEU A 220 -21.68 -28.39 18.75
N SER A 221 -22.60 -28.30 17.80
CA SER A 221 -23.38 -29.44 17.29
C SER A 221 -23.56 -29.39 15.76
N PRO A 222 -22.46 -29.30 14.98
CA PRO A 222 -22.54 -29.20 13.52
C PRO A 222 -23.09 -30.50 12.93
N ARG A 223 -23.88 -30.37 11.86
CA ARG A 223 -24.52 -31.51 11.17
C ARG A 223 -24.03 -31.64 9.74
N ASN A 224 -23.85 -32.86 9.26
CA ASN A 224 -23.69 -33.12 7.83
C ASN A 224 -25.08 -33.15 7.20
N LEU A 225 -25.38 -32.19 6.34
CA LEU A 225 -26.71 -32.07 5.74
C LEU A 225 -26.65 -32.39 4.25
N PRO A 226 -27.39 -33.40 3.76
CA PRO A 226 -27.51 -33.57 2.32
C PRO A 226 -28.33 -32.41 1.74
N TYR A 227 -27.97 -31.97 0.52
CA TYR A 227 -28.80 -31.00 -0.20
C TYR A 227 -30.22 -31.52 -0.42
N SER A 228 -30.48 -32.83 -0.30
CA SER A 228 -31.84 -33.37 -0.32
C SER A 228 -32.73 -32.93 0.84
N VAL A 229 -32.19 -32.45 1.96
CA VAL A 229 -32.98 -31.80 3.02
C VAL A 229 -33.74 -30.59 2.46
N ILE A 230 -33.14 -29.93 1.46
CA ILE A 230 -33.76 -28.82 0.74
C ILE A 230 -34.96 -29.30 -0.09
N HIS A 231 -35.03 -30.56 -0.53
CA HIS A 231 -36.19 -31.08 -1.28
C HIS A 231 -37.45 -31.25 -0.43
N HIS A 232 -37.31 -31.57 0.86
CA HIS A 232 -38.46 -31.72 1.75
C HIS A 232 -39.19 -30.38 1.98
N LEU A 233 -38.52 -29.25 1.72
CA LEU A 233 -39.13 -27.92 1.67
C LEU A 233 -39.99 -27.68 0.40
N PHE A 234 -39.82 -28.46 -0.67
CA PHE A 234 -40.35 -28.17 -2.01
C PHE A 234 -41.49 -29.10 -2.45
N ASP A 235 -42.15 -29.80 -1.53
CA ASP A 235 -43.18 -30.83 -1.78
C ASP A 235 -44.18 -30.42 -2.88
N SER A 236 -43.87 -30.82 -4.12
CA SER A 236 -44.76 -30.82 -5.28
C SER A 236 -44.15 -31.79 -6.29
N SER A 237 -44.81 -32.94 -6.44
CA SER A 237 -44.37 -34.09 -7.24
C SER A 237 -44.16 -33.79 -8.73
N ASP A 238 -44.60 -32.62 -9.20
CA ASP A 238 -44.83 -32.40 -10.64
C ASP A 238 -43.72 -31.61 -11.33
N LEU A 239 -42.88 -30.84 -10.61
CA LEU A 239 -41.84 -30.00 -11.23
C LEU A 239 -40.49 -30.71 -11.48
N LEU A 240 -40.24 -31.83 -10.81
CA LEU A 240 -38.92 -32.52 -10.76
C LEU A 240 -38.73 -33.65 -11.78
N SER A 241 -39.71 -33.89 -12.65
CA SER A 241 -39.69 -34.97 -13.64
C SER A 241 -38.81 -34.67 -14.87
N ASN A 242 -38.12 -33.53 -14.93
CA ASN A 242 -37.29 -33.13 -16.07
C ASN A 242 -35.77 -33.21 -15.74
N PRO A 243 -35.02 -34.19 -16.29
CA PRO A 243 -33.62 -34.46 -15.94
C PRO A 243 -32.60 -33.45 -16.51
N ASP A 244 -33.01 -32.50 -17.35
CA ASP A 244 -32.11 -31.52 -18.00
C ASP A 244 -31.73 -30.30 -17.14
N PHE A 245 -32.13 -30.25 -15.86
CA PHE A 245 -31.78 -29.14 -14.97
C PHE A 245 -30.42 -29.35 -14.29
N ALA A 246 -29.58 -28.30 -14.30
CA ALA A 246 -28.29 -28.25 -13.58
C ALA A 246 -28.42 -28.54 -12.06
N ILE A 247 -29.63 -28.38 -11.52
CA ILE A 247 -30.01 -28.70 -10.14
C ILE A 247 -29.71 -30.17 -9.80
N TYR A 248 -29.94 -31.14 -10.72
CA TYR A 248 -29.64 -32.56 -10.46
C TYR A 248 -28.15 -32.80 -10.10
N ASN A 249 -27.23 -31.95 -10.57
CA ASN A 249 -25.81 -32.02 -10.22
C ASN A 249 -25.47 -31.36 -8.87
N THR A 250 -26.29 -30.42 -8.36
CA THR A 250 -26.16 -29.82 -7.02
C THR A 250 -26.85 -30.66 -5.94
N LEU A 251 -27.87 -31.43 -6.28
CA LEU A 251 -28.66 -32.25 -5.36
C LEU A 251 -27.91 -33.45 -4.77
N ASN A 252 -26.83 -33.91 -5.44
CA ASN A 252 -25.96 -34.97 -4.93
C ASN A 252 -24.85 -34.45 -3.99
N LYS A 253 -24.88 -33.17 -3.60
CA LYS A 253 -23.86 -32.58 -2.72
C LYS A 253 -24.32 -32.57 -1.26
N THR A 254 -23.37 -32.59 -0.33
CA THR A 254 -23.62 -32.53 1.12
C THR A 254 -22.93 -31.29 1.67
N ILE A 255 -23.64 -30.53 2.50
CA ILE A 255 -23.05 -29.48 3.34
C ILE A 255 -22.31 -30.21 4.46
N THR A 256 -20.99 -30.09 4.48
CA THR A 256 -20.17 -30.77 5.47
C THR A 256 -20.17 -30.00 6.80
N THR A 257 -19.89 -30.70 7.90
CA THR A 257 -19.67 -30.07 9.21
C THR A 257 -18.59 -29.00 9.15
N ASN A 258 -17.52 -29.21 8.38
CA ASN A 258 -16.43 -28.23 8.22
C ASN A 258 -16.91 -26.94 7.54
N GLN A 259 -17.72 -27.06 6.48
CA GLN A 259 -18.30 -25.89 5.80
C GLN A 259 -19.21 -25.08 6.74
N MET A 260 -20.01 -25.77 7.57
CA MET A 260 -20.84 -25.09 8.57
C MET A 260 -20.01 -24.41 9.65
N ILE A 261 -19.03 -25.12 10.23
CA ILE A 261 -18.12 -24.57 11.25
C ILE A 261 -17.43 -23.33 10.69
N CYS A 262 -16.95 -23.39 9.44
CA CYS A 262 -16.26 -22.30 8.78
C CYS A 262 -17.17 -21.08 8.60
N GLN A 263 -18.37 -21.23 8.04
CA GLN A 263 -19.29 -20.10 7.82
C GLN A 263 -19.80 -19.50 9.15
N ILE A 264 -20.16 -20.34 10.12
CA ILE A 264 -20.65 -19.87 11.43
C ILE A 264 -19.53 -19.15 12.20
N SER A 265 -18.30 -19.69 12.17
CA SER A 265 -17.14 -19.06 12.81
C SER A 265 -16.79 -17.71 12.18
N TYR A 266 -16.93 -17.59 10.85
CA TYR A 266 -16.73 -16.30 10.17
C TYR A 266 -17.74 -15.26 10.65
N GLU A 267 -19.04 -15.57 10.63
CA GLU A 267 -20.08 -14.61 11.02
C GLU A 267 -20.01 -14.27 12.52
N LEU A 268 -19.77 -15.25 13.41
CA LEU A 268 -19.52 -14.99 14.84
C LEU A 268 -18.25 -14.15 15.08
N GLY A 269 -17.19 -14.42 14.33
CA GLY A 269 -15.96 -13.63 14.37
C GLY A 269 -16.21 -12.17 14.01
N THR A 270 -17.01 -11.89 12.98
CA THR A 270 -17.32 -10.50 12.58
C THR A 270 -18.09 -9.72 13.65
N ILE A 271 -19.04 -10.35 14.36
CA ILE A 271 -19.79 -9.66 15.42
C ILE A 271 -18.97 -9.48 16.69
N TYR A 272 -18.10 -10.43 17.06
CA TYR A 272 -17.17 -10.25 18.17
C TYR A 272 -16.13 -9.19 17.87
N PHE A 273 -15.61 -9.16 16.65
CA PHE A 273 -14.73 -8.08 16.20
C PHE A 273 -15.44 -6.72 16.30
N PHE A 274 -16.68 -6.64 15.82
CA PHE A 274 -17.50 -5.42 15.93
C PHE A 274 -17.77 -5.01 17.40
N ARG A 275 -17.96 -5.98 18.30
CA ARG A 275 -18.12 -5.77 19.75
C ARG A 275 -16.80 -5.56 20.51
N GLN A 276 -15.68 -5.44 19.79
CA GLN A 276 -14.33 -5.25 20.35
C GLN A 276 -13.84 -6.42 21.22
N GLN A 277 -14.42 -7.61 21.04
CA GLN A 277 -13.99 -8.87 21.64
C GLN A 277 -12.95 -9.53 20.71
N TYR A 278 -11.78 -8.90 20.61
CA TYR A 278 -10.78 -9.23 19.59
C TYR A 278 -10.11 -10.59 19.79
N GLN A 279 -10.01 -11.07 21.04
CA GLN A 279 -9.40 -12.37 21.35
C GLN A 279 -10.29 -13.52 20.85
N GLU A 280 -11.58 -13.45 21.17
CA GLU A 280 -12.59 -14.39 20.73
C GLU A 280 -12.74 -14.35 19.21
N ALA A 281 -12.78 -13.15 18.61
CA ALA A 281 -12.82 -12.97 17.17
C ALA A 281 -11.59 -13.59 16.47
N LEU A 282 -10.38 -13.35 16.99
CA LEU A 282 -9.14 -13.91 16.43
C LEU A 282 -9.17 -15.45 16.44
N SER A 283 -9.61 -16.05 17.53
CA SER A 283 -9.70 -17.52 17.63
C SER A 283 -10.62 -18.13 16.58
N LEU A 284 -11.76 -17.49 16.30
CA LEU A 284 -12.71 -17.92 15.28
C LEU A 284 -12.16 -17.73 13.87
N PHE A 285 -11.52 -16.60 13.58
CA PHE A 285 -10.92 -16.36 12.26
C PHE A 285 -9.75 -17.30 11.95
N GLN A 286 -8.99 -17.74 12.97
CA GLN A 286 -7.95 -18.75 12.81
C GLN A 286 -8.54 -20.13 12.46
N ILE A 287 -9.68 -20.50 13.06
CA ILE A 287 -10.41 -21.72 12.69
C ILE A 287 -10.85 -21.64 11.22
N VAL A 288 -11.40 -20.50 10.78
CA VAL A 288 -11.80 -20.27 9.38
C VAL A 288 -10.62 -20.42 8.43
N LYS A 289 -9.47 -19.81 8.75
CA LYS A 289 -8.27 -19.89 7.91
C LYS A 289 -7.73 -21.32 7.81
N LYS A 290 -7.67 -22.04 8.93
CA LYS A 290 -7.18 -23.42 8.97
C LYS A 290 -8.07 -24.37 8.16
N LEU A 291 -9.38 -24.29 8.35
CA LEU A 291 -10.33 -25.12 7.59
C LEU A 291 -10.37 -24.72 6.11
N GLY A 292 -10.19 -23.42 5.81
CA GLY A 292 -10.11 -22.91 4.44
C GLY A 292 -8.92 -23.48 3.67
N GLU A 293 -7.75 -23.63 4.30
CA GLU A 293 -6.53 -24.19 3.70
C GLU A 293 -6.62 -25.70 3.40
N GLU A 294 -7.40 -26.44 4.20
CA GLU A 294 -7.60 -27.90 4.04
C GLU A 294 -8.63 -28.25 2.93
N ASP A 295 -9.55 -27.35 2.57
CA ASP A 295 -10.69 -27.60 1.66
C ASP A 295 -10.62 -26.86 0.30
N ILE A 296 -9.47 -26.30 -0.08
CA ILE A 296 -9.26 -25.37 -1.24
C ILE A 296 -9.74 -25.90 -2.61
N ASN A 297 -10.06 -27.19 -2.79
CA ASN A 297 -10.44 -27.75 -4.09
C ASN A 297 -11.83 -28.40 -4.19
N ARG A 298 -12.79 -28.08 -3.31
CA ARG A 298 -14.19 -28.50 -3.52
C ARG A 298 -15.16 -27.33 -3.44
N ILE A 299 -15.66 -26.95 -4.62
CA ILE A 299 -16.83 -26.09 -4.91
C ILE A 299 -17.61 -25.74 -3.64
N ILE A 300 -17.48 -24.50 -3.16
CA ILE A 300 -18.24 -23.97 -2.03
C ILE A 300 -19.72 -24.18 -2.34
N THR A 301 -20.33 -25.11 -1.61
CA THR A 301 -21.74 -25.43 -1.75
C THR A 301 -22.59 -24.49 -0.90
N PHE A 302 -22.14 -24.17 0.32
CA PHE A 302 -22.89 -23.41 1.30
C PHE A 302 -22.17 -22.13 1.73
N GLY A 303 -22.77 -20.97 1.46
CA GLY A 303 -22.27 -19.67 1.89
C GLY A 303 -21.14 -19.10 1.03
N PHE A 304 -20.50 -18.04 1.53
CA PHE A 304 -19.36 -17.38 0.92
C PHE A 304 -18.54 -16.65 2.00
N ILE A 305 -17.22 -16.82 1.95
CA ILE A 305 -16.25 -16.14 2.81
C ILE A 305 -15.37 -15.27 1.91
N ASP A 306 -15.30 -13.97 2.21
CA ASP A 306 -14.41 -13.06 1.50
C ASP A 306 -13.00 -13.11 2.11
N ASP A 307 -12.07 -13.74 1.41
CA ASP A 307 -10.68 -13.90 1.84
C ASP A 307 -10.00 -12.55 2.13
N LYS A 308 -10.37 -11.48 1.41
CA LYS A 308 -9.80 -10.14 1.66
C LYS A 308 -10.25 -9.60 3.01
N SER A 309 -11.55 -9.66 3.30
CA SER A 309 -12.09 -9.26 4.60
C SER A 309 -11.55 -10.12 5.74
N LEU A 310 -11.48 -11.45 5.58
CA LEU A 310 -10.92 -12.36 6.58
C LEU A 310 -9.46 -12.02 6.93
N ASN A 311 -8.60 -11.82 5.92
CA ASN A 311 -7.21 -11.44 6.14
C ASN A 311 -7.09 -10.06 6.81
N GLY A 312 -7.97 -9.12 6.45
CA GLY A 312 -8.09 -7.82 7.12
C GLY A 312 -8.44 -7.95 8.61
N TYR A 313 -9.45 -8.75 8.95
CA TYR A 313 -9.84 -8.99 10.34
C TYR A 313 -8.75 -9.70 11.16
N LEU A 314 -8.06 -10.68 10.57
CA LEU A 314 -6.92 -11.37 11.19
C LEU A 314 -5.79 -10.40 11.50
N ALA A 315 -5.38 -9.58 10.53
CA ALA A 315 -4.32 -8.59 10.71
C ALA A 315 -4.70 -7.55 11.77
N ALA A 316 -5.93 -7.03 11.72
CA ALA A 316 -6.42 -6.05 12.68
C ALA A 316 -6.49 -6.62 14.11
N SER A 317 -7.04 -7.83 14.27
CA SER A 317 -7.15 -8.48 15.59
C SER A 317 -5.77 -8.76 16.20
N MET A 318 -4.82 -9.26 15.39
CA MET A 318 -3.45 -9.50 15.85
C MET A 318 -2.71 -8.22 16.25
N ALA A 319 -2.85 -7.14 15.47
CA ALA A 319 -2.22 -5.85 15.76
C ALA A 319 -2.80 -5.18 17.02
N ILE A 320 -4.11 -5.31 17.25
CA ILE A 320 -4.76 -4.76 18.45
C ILE A 320 -4.33 -5.54 19.69
N LEU A 321 -4.26 -6.87 19.61
CA LEU A 321 -3.85 -7.71 20.72
C LEU A 321 -2.36 -7.57 21.04
N SER A 322 -1.49 -7.46 20.04
CA SER A 322 -0.04 -7.21 20.26
C SER A 322 0.24 -5.86 20.92
N ASN A 323 -0.55 -4.82 20.60
CA ASN A 323 -0.49 -3.53 21.30
C ASN A 323 -1.07 -3.59 22.72
N SER A 324 -2.02 -4.49 22.98
CA SER A 324 -2.59 -4.68 24.33
C SER A 324 -1.66 -5.46 25.27
N THR A 325 -0.81 -6.35 24.75
CA THR A 325 0.27 -7.02 25.50
C THR A 325 1.39 -6.05 25.87
N ILE A 326 1.75 -5.11 24.97
CA ILE A 326 2.74 -4.05 25.27
C ILE A 326 2.27 -3.15 26.43
N ASN A 327 0.96 -2.98 26.64
CA ASN A 327 0.39 -2.20 27.75
C ASN A 327 0.09 -3.01 29.03
N LYS A 328 0.30 -4.33 29.02
CA LYS A 328 0.09 -5.21 30.20
C LYS A 328 1.37 -5.84 30.74
N GLU A 329 2.49 -5.71 30.05
CA GLU A 329 3.80 -6.28 30.46
C GLU A 329 4.61 -5.41 31.45
N THR A 330 4.03 -4.35 32.03
CA THR A 330 4.67 -3.60 33.12
C THR A 330 4.36 -4.11 34.53
N GLU A 331 3.61 -5.20 34.72
CA GLU A 331 3.38 -5.77 36.07
C GLU A 331 3.42 -7.31 36.12
N VAL A 332 4.46 -7.80 36.83
CA VAL A 332 4.58 -9.07 37.61
C VAL A 332 5.19 -10.34 36.96
N ASN A 333 6.44 -10.57 37.38
CA ASN A 333 7.16 -11.78 37.85
C ASN A 333 7.05 -13.18 37.21
N MET A 334 8.28 -13.70 37.01
CA MET A 334 8.79 -15.08 37.01
C MET A 334 7.93 -16.18 37.64
N GLU A 335 7.83 -17.33 36.97
CA GLU A 335 8.33 -18.63 37.47
C GLU A 335 8.31 -19.74 36.38
N ASP A 336 9.33 -20.58 36.46
CA ASP A 336 9.69 -21.87 35.83
C ASP A 336 8.66 -22.67 34.99
N VAL A 337 9.17 -23.39 33.96
CA VAL A 337 9.11 -24.88 33.89
C VAL A 337 10.04 -25.39 32.77
N SER A 338 11.00 -26.22 33.18
CA SER A 338 11.81 -27.14 32.38
C SER A 338 11.00 -28.36 31.90
N CYS A 339 11.34 -28.91 30.73
CA CYS A 339 11.52 -30.37 30.59
C CYS A 339 12.15 -30.75 29.23
N ASP A 340 13.34 -31.32 29.32
CA ASP A 340 13.97 -32.20 28.33
C ASP A 340 13.08 -33.42 28.03
N ASN A 341 13.18 -33.96 26.81
CA ASN A 341 13.37 -35.39 26.57
C ASN A 341 13.83 -35.68 25.14
N ASP A 342 15.03 -36.26 25.06
CA ASP A 342 15.64 -36.92 23.91
C ASP A 342 14.82 -38.12 23.41
N LYS A 343 14.86 -38.39 22.09
CA LYS A 343 15.62 -39.50 21.45
C LYS A 343 15.12 -39.85 20.03
N ASP A 344 16.06 -39.73 19.09
CA ASP A 344 16.42 -40.65 18.00
C ASP A 344 15.34 -41.36 17.16
N LEU A 345 15.31 -41.07 15.84
CA LEU A 345 15.59 -42.09 14.80
C LEU A 345 15.86 -41.51 13.39
N ALA A 346 17.00 -41.93 12.81
CA ALA A 346 17.31 -42.21 11.40
C ALA A 346 17.35 -41.04 10.37
N ASN A 347 18.53 -40.59 9.95
CA ASN A 347 19.44 -41.14 8.91
C ASN A 347 19.03 -40.88 7.44
N THR A 348 19.65 -39.88 6.81
CA THR A 348 20.37 -39.98 5.52
C THR A 348 21.31 -38.76 5.35
N PRO A 349 22.54 -38.92 4.80
CA PRO A 349 23.55 -37.87 4.80
C PRO A 349 23.58 -37.08 3.47
N ASP A 350 23.48 -35.76 3.55
CA ASP A 350 23.83 -34.89 2.43
C ASP A 350 25.33 -34.53 2.48
N ILE A 351 26.02 -34.99 1.44
CA ILE A 351 27.43 -34.80 1.17
C ILE A 351 27.67 -33.32 0.85
N THR A 352 28.25 -32.58 1.79
CA THR A 352 28.76 -31.22 1.52
C THR A 352 30.18 -31.26 1.00
N LEU A 353 30.42 -30.36 0.05
CA LEU A 353 31.57 -30.12 -0.82
C LEU A 353 32.90 -29.75 -0.10
N VAL A 354 33.27 -30.45 0.97
CA VAL A 354 34.46 -30.13 1.81
C VAL A 354 35.55 -31.22 1.74
N ASP A 355 35.26 -32.43 1.29
CA ASP A 355 36.25 -33.52 1.19
C ASP A 355 36.95 -33.65 -0.19
N ALA A 356 36.65 -32.77 -1.15
CA ALA A 356 37.25 -32.85 -2.49
C ALA A 356 38.58 -32.08 -2.66
N LEU A 357 39.08 -31.39 -1.63
CA LEU A 357 40.31 -30.56 -1.74
C LEU A 357 41.49 -31.02 -0.87
N SER A 358 41.37 -32.12 -0.13
CA SER A 358 42.45 -32.60 0.77
C SER A 358 43.32 -33.73 0.20
N ILE A 359 43.13 -34.16 -1.05
CA ILE A 359 43.86 -35.32 -1.63
C ILE A 359 44.82 -34.94 -2.78
N ALA A 360 44.94 -33.67 -3.17
CA ALA A 360 45.76 -33.26 -4.31
C ALA A 360 47.02 -32.46 -3.95
N SER A 361 47.86 -32.91 -3.00
CA SER A 361 49.21 -32.35 -2.83
C SER A 361 50.17 -33.21 -2.00
N LYS A 362 50.40 -34.46 -2.41
CA LYS A 362 51.64 -35.16 -2.07
C LYS A 362 52.24 -35.81 -3.31
N LYS A 363 53.08 -35.04 -4.03
CA LYS A 363 54.11 -35.59 -4.90
C LYS A 363 55.47 -35.09 -4.43
N HIS A 364 56.37 -36.05 -4.24
CA HIS A 364 57.79 -35.89 -3.97
C HIS A 364 58.45 -34.78 -4.80
N ILE A 365 59.10 -33.83 -4.14
CA ILE A 365 60.15 -33.00 -4.75
C ILE A 365 61.29 -32.88 -3.74
N THR A 366 62.46 -33.39 -4.12
CA THR A 366 63.69 -33.41 -3.35
C THR A 366 64.47 -32.11 -3.55
N GLY A 367 64.59 -31.28 -2.51
CA GLY A 367 65.51 -30.14 -2.46
C GLY A 367 65.18 -29.18 -1.32
N LEU A 368 66.09 -29.00 -0.35
CA LEU A 368 65.87 -28.14 0.84
C LEU A 368 65.47 -26.68 0.51
N ARG A 369 65.84 -26.17 -0.67
CA ARG A 369 65.42 -24.83 -1.15
C ARG A 369 64.01 -24.80 -1.76
N ASP A 370 63.54 -25.90 -2.32
CA ASP A 370 62.20 -25.97 -2.93
C ASP A 370 61.10 -26.12 -1.87
N TYR A 371 61.41 -26.74 -0.72
CA TYR A 371 60.52 -26.77 0.44
C TYR A 371 60.32 -25.38 1.05
N GLN A 372 61.37 -24.55 1.15
CA GLN A 372 61.25 -23.19 1.67
C GLN A 372 60.36 -22.30 0.77
N ASN A 373 60.46 -22.45 -0.55
CA ASN A 373 59.61 -21.73 -1.51
C ASN A 373 58.14 -22.21 -1.48
N LEU A 374 57.92 -23.52 -1.27
CA LEU A 374 56.59 -24.09 -1.13
C LEU A 374 55.92 -23.66 0.18
N ASP A 375 56.65 -23.72 1.29
CA ASP A 375 56.19 -23.29 2.61
C ASP A 375 55.91 -21.78 2.63
N GLU A 376 56.76 -20.96 2.00
CA GLU A 376 56.50 -19.52 1.85
C GLU A 376 55.26 -19.26 0.97
N GLY A 377 55.08 -20.02 -0.11
CA GLY A 377 53.89 -19.94 -0.97
C GLY A 377 52.60 -20.30 -0.22
N GLN A 378 52.64 -21.36 0.59
CA GLN A 378 51.51 -21.79 1.41
C GLN A 378 51.17 -20.74 2.49
N LEU A 379 52.17 -20.21 3.18
CA LEU A 379 51.96 -19.14 4.17
C LEU A 379 51.42 -17.85 3.53
N LYS A 380 51.84 -17.50 2.31
CA LYS A 380 51.25 -16.37 1.55
C LYS A 380 49.78 -16.63 1.20
N TYR A 381 49.42 -17.87 0.84
CA TYR A 381 48.03 -18.26 0.58
C TYR A 381 47.17 -18.21 1.85
N GLU A 382 47.69 -18.73 2.97
CA GLU A 382 47.05 -18.64 4.29
C GLU A 382 46.87 -17.19 4.73
N LEU A 383 47.85 -16.32 4.46
CA LEU A 383 47.74 -14.89 4.72
C LEU A 383 46.64 -14.23 3.89
N LEU A 384 46.45 -14.62 2.62
CA LEU A 384 45.38 -14.08 1.77
C LEU A 384 43.99 -14.53 2.25
N THR A 385 43.85 -15.81 2.60
CA THR A 385 42.56 -16.44 2.94
C THR A 385 42.12 -16.19 4.39
N SER A 386 43.05 -16.03 5.33
CA SER A 386 42.73 -15.80 6.73
C SER A 386 42.32 -14.36 7.02
N PHE A 387 41.26 -14.20 7.82
CA PHE A 387 40.84 -12.91 8.39
C PHE A 387 40.97 -12.84 9.91
N LYS A 388 41.36 -13.94 10.57
CA LYS A 388 41.53 -13.98 12.04
C LYS A 388 42.79 -13.21 12.45
N PRO A 389 42.71 -12.21 13.36
CA PRO A 389 43.85 -11.37 13.72
C PRO A 389 45.05 -12.17 14.26
N ASP A 390 44.82 -13.07 15.22
CA ASP A 390 45.89 -13.88 15.84
C ASP A 390 46.62 -14.75 14.81
N HIS A 391 45.87 -15.34 13.89
CA HIS A 391 46.42 -16.17 12.84
C HIS A 391 47.26 -15.33 11.85
N ILE A 392 46.77 -14.14 11.48
CA ILE A 392 47.53 -13.20 10.63
C ILE A 392 48.85 -12.83 11.32
N CYS A 393 48.83 -12.46 12.60
CA CYS A 393 50.04 -12.13 13.35
C CYS A 393 51.04 -13.30 13.36
N CYS A 394 50.57 -14.53 13.58
CA CYS A 394 51.42 -15.73 13.57
C CYS A 394 52.03 -15.99 12.18
N VAL A 395 51.22 -15.92 11.12
CA VAL A 395 51.67 -16.15 9.74
C VAL A 395 52.67 -15.09 9.28
N VAL A 396 52.42 -13.82 9.57
CA VAL A 396 53.35 -12.72 9.23
C VAL A 396 54.68 -12.89 9.97
N LYS A 397 54.65 -13.25 11.25
CA LYS A 397 55.86 -13.53 12.02
C LYS A 397 56.67 -14.69 11.42
N ARG A 398 56.00 -15.80 11.04
CA ARG A 398 56.63 -16.97 10.44
C ARG A 398 57.20 -16.69 9.05
N LEU A 399 56.49 -15.92 8.22
CA LEU A 399 57.00 -15.47 6.91
C LEU A 399 58.27 -14.62 7.04
N ARG A 400 58.33 -13.76 8.05
CA ARG A 400 59.52 -12.94 8.35
C ARG A 400 60.70 -13.75 8.88
N GLU A 401 60.44 -14.77 9.71
CA GLU A 401 61.46 -15.70 10.17
C GLU A 401 62.09 -16.49 8.99
N LEU A 402 61.31 -16.79 7.96
CA LEU A 402 61.79 -17.45 6.74
C LEU A 402 62.60 -16.49 5.84
N ASN A 403 62.13 -15.26 5.62
CA ASN A 403 62.79 -14.27 4.76
C ASN A 403 62.68 -12.83 5.33
N PRO A 404 63.71 -12.34 6.06
CA PRO A 404 63.67 -11.03 6.70
C PRO A 404 63.64 -9.83 5.75
N HIS A 405 64.21 -9.98 4.54
CA HIS A 405 64.41 -8.88 3.59
C HIS A 405 63.23 -8.59 2.66
N ILE A 406 62.20 -9.45 2.64
CA ILE A 406 61.05 -9.35 1.72
C ILE A 406 59.91 -8.56 2.38
N GLN A 407 59.30 -7.62 1.65
CA GLN A 407 58.10 -6.92 2.10
C GLN A 407 56.82 -7.70 1.74
N TYR A 408 56.09 -8.14 2.76
CA TYR A 408 54.87 -8.92 2.65
C TYR A 408 53.61 -8.05 2.56
N SER A 409 53.70 -6.75 2.81
CA SER A 409 52.60 -5.79 2.56
C SER A 409 52.07 -5.86 1.12
N SER A 410 52.97 -6.11 0.16
CA SER A 410 52.63 -6.30 -1.27
C SER A 410 51.58 -7.38 -1.53
N VAL A 411 51.52 -8.42 -0.70
CA VAL A 411 50.58 -9.55 -0.85
C VAL A 411 49.13 -9.09 -0.69
N CYS A 412 48.87 -8.16 0.22
CA CYS A 412 47.53 -7.65 0.52
C CYS A 412 47.22 -6.30 -0.15
N THR A 413 48.13 -5.74 -0.95
CA THR A 413 47.90 -4.45 -1.65
C THR A 413 46.63 -4.43 -2.50
N LYS A 414 46.30 -5.57 -3.14
CA LYS A 414 45.07 -5.71 -3.95
C LYS A 414 43.78 -5.70 -3.11
N LEU A 415 43.86 -5.94 -1.81
CA LEU A 415 42.72 -5.91 -0.89
C LEU A 415 42.41 -4.49 -0.40
N LEU A 416 43.37 -3.56 -0.52
CA LEU A 416 43.20 -2.19 -0.08
C LEU A 416 42.29 -1.43 -1.06
N PRO A 417 41.20 -0.80 -0.60
CA PRO A 417 40.36 0.01 -1.46
C PRO A 417 41.13 1.21 -2.05
N ALA A 418 40.80 1.61 -3.28
CA ALA A 418 41.43 2.75 -3.95
C ALA A 418 41.35 4.07 -3.15
N ASN A 419 40.34 4.21 -2.28
CA ASN A 419 40.09 5.42 -1.49
C ASN A 419 40.84 5.41 -0.14
N PHE A 420 41.55 4.33 0.19
CA PHE A 420 42.36 4.22 1.40
C PHE A 420 43.83 4.39 1.05
N ASN A 421 44.45 5.46 1.55
CA ASN A 421 45.87 5.70 1.40
C ASN A 421 46.60 5.36 2.71
N LEU A 422 47.48 4.36 2.65
CA LEU A 422 48.35 3.94 3.77
C LEU A 422 49.84 4.25 3.51
N ASP A 423 50.17 5.04 2.50
CA ASP A 423 51.56 5.38 2.14
C ASP A 423 52.27 6.15 3.26
N ILE A 424 51.52 6.92 4.04
CA ILE A 424 52.04 7.65 5.22
C ILE A 424 52.69 6.70 6.25
N LEU A 425 52.29 5.42 6.29
CA LEU A 425 52.90 4.43 7.17
C LEU A 425 54.38 4.20 6.84
N ARG A 426 54.84 4.46 5.61
CA ARG A 426 56.25 4.37 5.22
C ARG A 426 57.09 5.48 5.85
N GLU A 427 56.51 6.65 6.06
CA GLU A 427 57.16 7.80 6.69
C GLU A 427 57.17 7.68 8.22
N ILE A 428 56.09 7.12 8.79
CA ILE A 428 55.91 7.03 10.25
C ILE A 428 56.63 5.80 10.84
N VAL A 429 56.57 4.65 10.16
CA VAL A 429 57.09 3.38 10.70
C VAL A 429 58.38 2.98 9.99
N GLN A 430 59.51 3.18 10.66
CA GLN A 430 60.82 2.78 10.13
C GLN A 430 60.99 1.24 10.14
N ASP A 431 60.53 0.57 11.19
CA ASP A 431 60.60 -0.89 11.30
C ASP A 431 59.70 -1.57 10.24
N ALA A 432 60.34 -2.32 9.33
CA ALA A 432 59.66 -3.03 8.27
C ALA A 432 58.69 -4.11 8.77
N ASN A 433 58.92 -4.68 9.95
CA ASN A 433 58.09 -5.75 10.51
C ASN A 433 56.74 -5.21 10.96
N ILE A 434 56.76 -4.17 11.80
CA ILE A 434 55.54 -3.56 12.31
C ILE A 434 54.80 -2.84 11.19
N ARG A 435 55.52 -2.21 10.26
CA ARG A 435 54.92 -1.57 9.09
C ARG A 435 54.10 -2.56 8.26
N ASP A 436 54.66 -3.73 7.95
CA ASP A 436 53.94 -4.75 7.18
C ASP A 436 52.74 -5.31 7.94
N LEU A 437 52.87 -5.57 9.25
CA LEU A 437 51.78 -6.07 10.07
C LEU A 437 50.61 -5.08 10.15
N VAL A 438 50.90 -3.80 10.46
CA VAL A 438 49.91 -2.72 10.51
C VAL A 438 49.25 -2.53 9.14
N TYR A 439 50.04 -2.53 8.06
CA TYR A 439 49.53 -2.41 6.71
C TYR A 439 48.57 -3.56 6.35
N ILE A 440 48.92 -4.80 6.66
CA ILE A 440 48.10 -5.99 6.37
C ILE A 440 46.80 -5.97 7.19
N LEU A 441 46.88 -5.68 8.49
CA LEU A 441 45.71 -5.63 9.37
C LEU A 441 44.73 -4.53 8.93
N LEU A 442 45.23 -3.32 8.64
CA LEU A 442 44.38 -2.22 8.14
C LEU A 442 43.81 -2.51 6.75
N SER A 443 44.59 -3.10 5.85
CA SER A 443 44.10 -3.48 4.50
C SER A 443 42.99 -4.52 4.59
N LYS A 444 43.13 -5.53 5.45
CA LYS A 444 42.10 -6.54 5.66
C LYS A 444 40.87 -5.98 6.37
N ALA A 445 41.05 -5.09 7.34
CA ALA A 445 39.93 -4.40 7.99
C ALA A 445 39.14 -3.55 7.00
N ALA A 446 39.83 -2.79 6.13
CA ALA A 446 39.20 -2.01 5.07
C ALA A 446 38.47 -2.88 4.05
N HIS A 447 39.01 -4.05 3.72
CA HIS A 447 38.34 -5.03 2.86
C HIS A 447 37.08 -5.62 3.52
N CYS A 448 37.16 -6.01 4.80
CA CYS A 448 35.99 -6.45 5.57
C CYS A 448 34.90 -5.38 5.61
N LEU A 449 35.28 -4.10 5.72
CA LEU A 449 34.36 -2.98 5.69
C LEU A 449 33.60 -2.88 4.34
N GLN A 450 34.29 -3.07 3.21
CA GLN A 450 33.63 -3.12 1.90
C GLN A 450 32.63 -4.27 1.77
N LEU A 451 32.94 -5.42 2.39
CA LEU A 451 32.06 -6.58 2.45
C LEU A 451 30.96 -6.45 3.51
N LYS A 452 30.89 -5.31 4.23
CA LYS A 452 29.97 -5.06 5.35
C LYS A 452 30.11 -6.07 6.51
N ASN A 453 31.27 -6.69 6.65
CA ASN A 453 31.60 -7.54 7.80
C ASN A 453 32.21 -6.69 8.92
N PHE A 454 31.34 -5.97 9.64
CA PHE A 454 31.74 -4.97 10.63
C PHE A 454 32.44 -5.57 11.85
N ASP A 455 31.99 -6.74 12.32
CA ASP A 455 32.58 -7.39 13.50
C ASP A 455 34.03 -7.81 13.24
N GLN A 456 34.30 -8.42 12.08
CA GLN A 456 35.66 -8.79 11.73
C GLN A 456 36.56 -7.58 11.48
N ALA A 457 36.02 -6.52 10.86
CA ALA A 457 36.75 -5.26 10.68
C ALA A 457 37.12 -4.62 12.02
N LYS A 458 36.22 -4.63 13.00
CA LYS A 458 36.46 -4.12 14.36
C LYS A 458 37.50 -4.95 15.10
N LEU A 459 37.45 -6.28 15.01
CA LEU A 459 38.45 -7.16 15.61
C LEU A 459 39.85 -6.92 15.04
N LEU A 460 39.98 -6.80 13.71
CA LEU A 460 41.24 -6.50 13.04
C LEU A 460 41.78 -5.10 13.42
N GLY A 461 40.91 -4.10 13.50
CA GLY A 461 41.29 -2.75 13.94
C GLY A 461 41.74 -2.71 15.40
N SER A 462 41.04 -3.41 16.29
CA SER A 462 41.40 -3.51 17.71
C SER A 462 42.74 -4.22 17.91
N CYS A 463 42.96 -5.34 17.20
CA CYS A 463 44.24 -6.02 17.20
C CYS A 463 45.37 -5.10 16.70
N CYS A 464 45.13 -4.33 15.63
CA CYS A 464 46.09 -3.35 15.13
C CYS A 464 46.42 -2.29 16.19
N LYS A 465 45.43 -1.79 16.91
CA LYS A 465 45.61 -0.84 18.02
C LYS A 465 46.49 -1.41 19.13
N ASP A 466 46.24 -2.66 19.52
CA ASP A 466 47.03 -3.35 20.55
C ASP A 466 48.49 -3.56 20.10
N GLN A 467 48.72 -3.90 18.83
CA GLN A 467 50.08 -4.02 18.28
C GLN A 467 50.83 -2.68 18.33
N VAL A 468 50.16 -1.55 18.05
CA VAL A 468 50.77 -0.22 18.13
C VAL A 468 51.05 0.21 19.57
N LEU A 469 50.18 -0.14 20.52
CA LEU A 469 50.36 0.18 21.95
C LEU A 469 51.50 -0.64 22.58
N ASN A 470 51.62 -1.92 22.22
CA ASN A 470 52.60 -2.84 22.79
C ASN A 470 54.01 -2.72 22.18
N THR A 471 54.16 -1.89 21.14
CA THR A 471 55.42 -1.68 20.44
C THR A 471 56.08 -0.37 20.88
N ILE A 472 57.41 -0.39 21.01
CA ILE A 472 58.18 0.80 21.38
C ILE A 472 58.32 1.73 20.17
N PHE A 473 57.62 2.86 20.23
CA PHE A 473 57.69 3.95 19.25
C PHE A 473 58.13 5.24 19.93
N ASP A 474 58.62 6.22 19.16
CA ASP A 474 58.65 7.59 19.64
C ASP A 474 57.22 8.10 19.86
N LYS A 475 57.04 8.96 20.88
CA LYS A 475 55.71 9.42 21.31
C LYS A 475 54.91 10.07 20.18
N ARG A 476 55.58 10.69 19.20
CA ARG A 476 54.93 11.33 18.05
C ARG A 476 54.41 10.28 17.07
N SER A 477 55.26 9.36 16.61
CA SER A 477 54.85 8.29 15.69
C SER A 477 53.76 7.39 16.28
N GLN A 478 53.83 7.10 17.58
CA GLN A 478 52.79 6.32 18.26
C GLN A 478 51.42 7.02 18.20
N VAL A 479 51.37 8.32 18.50
CA VAL A 479 50.13 9.11 18.44
C VAL A 479 49.60 9.19 17.00
N GLN A 480 50.48 9.33 16.00
CA GLN A 480 50.09 9.35 14.59
C GLN A 480 49.47 8.02 14.15
N LEU A 481 50.08 6.89 14.51
CA LEU A 481 49.57 5.56 14.17
C LEU A 481 48.24 5.26 14.87
N LEU A 482 48.13 5.54 16.16
CA LEU A 482 46.89 5.37 16.91
C LEU A 482 45.77 6.19 16.29
N ARG A 483 46.05 7.43 15.87
CA ARG A 483 45.07 8.27 15.18
C ARG A 483 44.59 7.65 13.87
N ILE A 484 45.49 7.07 13.07
CA ILE A 484 45.12 6.38 11.82
C ILE A 484 44.23 5.17 12.12
N VAL A 485 44.60 4.36 13.13
CA VAL A 485 43.80 3.19 13.54
C VAL A 485 42.44 3.60 14.08
N ASP A 486 42.38 4.61 14.95
CA ASP A 486 41.14 5.13 15.53
C ASP A 486 40.21 5.68 14.44
N GLN A 487 40.72 6.34 13.40
CA GLN A 487 39.91 6.75 12.24
C GLN A 487 39.27 5.55 11.51
N HIS A 488 39.98 4.43 11.37
CA HIS A 488 39.45 3.23 10.73
C HIS A 488 38.38 2.56 11.60
N VAL A 489 38.66 2.40 12.90
CA VAL A 489 37.70 1.80 13.85
C VAL A 489 36.44 2.66 13.92
N LEU A 490 36.57 3.98 13.97
CA LEU A 490 35.44 4.89 13.95
C LEU A 490 34.59 4.73 12.69
N ALA A 491 35.21 4.59 11.51
CA ALA A 491 34.48 4.36 10.27
C ALA A 491 33.67 3.04 10.31
N VAL A 492 34.23 1.99 10.90
CA VAL A 492 33.53 0.71 11.11
C VAL A 492 32.32 0.90 12.02
N GLU A 493 32.50 1.61 13.14
CA GLU A 493 31.43 1.81 14.13
C GLU A 493 30.30 2.70 13.60
N VAL A 494 30.64 3.76 12.87
CA VAL A 494 29.66 4.63 12.21
C VAL A 494 28.85 3.86 11.17
N LEU A 495 29.51 3.08 10.30
CA LEU A 495 28.80 2.32 9.26
C LEU A 495 28.00 1.14 9.83
N ARG A 496 28.48 0.53 10.93
CA ARG A 496 27.72 -0.46 11.69
C ARG A 496 26.46 0.16 12.28
N PHE A 497 26.55 1.36 12.87
CA PHE A 497 25.42 2.07 13.43
C PHE A 497 24.30 2.29 12.40
N GLU A 498 24.64 2.55 11.13
CA GLU A 498 23.65 2.71 10.07
C GLU A 498 22.82 1.43 9.81
N VAL A 499 23.40 0.25 10.03
CA VAL A 499 22.78 -1.07 9.79
C VAL A 499 22.10 -1.63 11.05
N GLU A 500 22.44 -1.13 12.23
CA GLU A 500 21.89 -1.60 13.51
C GLU A 500 20.35 -1.49 13.54
N GLU A 501 19.64 -2.59 13.80
CA GLU A 501 18.16 -2.59 13.79
C GLU A 501 17.57 -2.26 15.18
N ASP A 502 18.31 -2.55 16.26
CA ASP A 502 17.87 -2.31 17.63
C ASP A 502 17.88 -0.81 17.98
N ILE A 503 16.68 -0.26 18.19
CA ILE A 503 16.44 1.15 18.51
C ILE A 503 17.07 1.54 19.87
N ASN A 504 17.06 0.65 20.85
CA ASN A 504 17.58 0.95 22.19
C ASN A 504 19.11 1.07 22.15
N ASN A 505 19.78 0.14 21.47
CA ASN A 505 21.22 0.19 21.24
C ASN A 505 21.62 1.41 20.41
N LYS A 506 20.84 1.76 19.38
CA LYS A 506 21.06 2.99 18.61
C LYS A 506 20.99 4.24 19.48
N ARG A 507 20.01 4.34 20.38
CA ARG A 507 19.87 5.51 21.27
C ARG A 507 21.03 5.62 22.24
N SER A 508 21.50 4.53 22.82
CA SER A 508 22.64 4.56 23.74
C SER A 508 23.94 4.94 23.04
N LEU A 509 24.19 4.40 21.84
CA LEU A 509 25.45 4.62 21.11
C LEU A 509 25.54 5.98 20.42
N LEU A 510 24.41 6.65 20.14
CA LEU A 510 24.35 7.83 19.30
C LEU A 510 25.27 8.98 19.78
N TYR A 511 25.15 9.36 21.05
CA TYR A 511 25.90 10.48 21.61
C TYR A 511 27.36 10.13 21.89
N ASP A 512 27.64 8.88 22.26
CA ASP A 512 29.00 8.38 22.43
C ASP A 512 29.75 8.43 21.08
N LEU A 513 29.11 7.95 20.01
CA LEU A 513 29.66 8.02 18.65
C LEU A 513 29.80 9.46 18.16
N ARG A 514 28.85 10.36 18.45
CA ARG A 514 28.98 11.79 18.15
C ARG A 514 30.27 12.36 18.75
N ASP A 515 30.51 12.10 20.03
CA ASP A 515 31.65 12.65 20.75
C ASP A 515 32.97 12.02 20.29
N GLN A 516 32.95 10.73 19.93
CA GLN A 516 34.07 10.07 19.27
C GLN A 516 34.37 10.67 17.89
N VAL A 517 33.36 10.95 17.05
CA VAL A 517 33.55 11.63 15.76
C VAL A 517 34.25 12.98 15.96
N ILE A 518 33.73 13.81 16.87
CA ILE A 518 34.32 15.14 17.14
C ILE A 518 35.76 14.99 17.67
N SER A 519 36.01 14.07 18.61
CA SER A 519 37.32 13.85 19.23
C SER A 519 38.36 13.28 18.26
N ILE A 520 37.98 12.30 17.44
CA ILE A 520 38.88 11.61 16.53
C ILE A 520 39.23 12.48 15.32
N MET A 521 38.24 13.24 14.79
CA MET A 521 38.39 14.10 13.61
C MET A 521 39.01 15.47 13.92
N SER A 522 39.05 15.90 15.18
CA SER A 522 39.72 17.14 15.57
C SER A 522 41.24 17.03 15.39
N PRO A 523 41.91 18.09 14.91
CA PRO A 523 43.35 18.05 14.71
C PRO A 523 44.08 17.91 16.04
N VAL A 524 45.15 17.13 16.02
CA VAL A 524 46.00 16.93 17.19
C VAL A 524 47.15 17.95 17.12
N PRO A 525 47.28 18.91 18.06
CA PRO A 525 48.31 19.94 18.01
C PRO A 525 49.74 19.39 17.91
N GLN A 526 49.95 18.20 18.46
CA GLN A 526 51.24 17.50 18.48
C GLN A 526 51.59 16.84 17.13
N CYS A 527 50.62 16.67 16.23
CA CYS A 527 50.73 15.91 14.97
C CYS A 527 49.88 16.52 13.84
N PRO A 528 50.21 17.74 13.36
CA PRO A 528 49.41 18.43 12.35
C PRO A 528 49.35 17.71 10.99
N ASN A 529 50.31 16.82 10.70
CA ASN A 529 50.45 16.16 9.39
C ASN A 529 49.51 14.95 9.21
N VAL A 530 48.81 14.48 10.24
CA VAL A 530 47.87 13.35 10.12
C VAL A 530 46.47 13.91 9.85
N LEU A 531 46.17 14.08 8.57
CA LEU A 531 44.86 14.53 8.12
C LEU A 531 43.83 13.37 8.18
N PRO A 532 42.57 13.66 8.51
CA PRO A 532 41.49 12.69 8.40
C PRO A 532 41.35 12.13 6.98
N ASN A 533 41.22 10.80 6.86
CA ASN A 533 40.97 10.15 5.58
C ASN A 533 39.62 10.63 4.99
N ALA A 534 39.60 10.99 3.70
CA ALA A 534 38.42 11.50 3.00
C ALA A 534 37.19 10.58 3.11
N PHE A 535 37.37 9.26 3.00
CA PHE A 535 36.29 8.29 3.17
C PHE A 535 35.68 8.33 4.57
N VAL A 536 36.52 8.51 5.59
CA VAL A 536 36.08 8.57 6.99
C VAL A 536 35.35 9.89 7.26
N VAL A 537 35.86 11.01 6.74
CA VAL A 537 35.19 12.31 6.83
C VAL A 537 33.81 12.26 6.17
N GLU A 538 33.72 11.66 4.99
CA GLU A 538 32.46 11.50 4.27
C GLU A 538 31.44 10.66 5.06
N SER A 539 31.88 9.51 5.59
CA SER A 539 31.01 8.60 6.36
C SER A 539 30.54 9.24 7.67
N CYS A 540 31.44 9.93 8.39
CA CYS A 540 31.09 10.65 9.61
C CYS A 540 30.16 11.83 9.34
N SER A 541 30.38 12.56 8.23
CA SER A 541 29.51 13.68 7.84
C SER A 541 28.10 13.20 7.51
N ALA A 542 27.98 12.10 6.75
CA ALA A 542 26.69 11.48 6.45
C ALA A 542 25.98 11.02 7.73
N PHE A 543 26.69 10.36 8.65
CA PHE A 543 26.15 9.94 9.95
C PHE A 543 25.60 11.10 10.77
N LEU A 544 26.37 12.19 10.95
CA LEU A 544 25.94 13.34 11.73
C LEU A 544 24.70 14.01 11.11
N LEU A 545 24.66 14.14 9.77
CA LEU A 545 23.51 14.68 9.06
C LEU A 545 22.27 13.78 9.20
N ASN A 546 22.44 12.47 9.01
CA ASN A 546 21.38 11.47 9.08
C ASN A 546 20.77 11.35 10.48
N CYS A 547 21.58 11.54 11.52
CA CYS A 547 21.14 11.44 12.91
C CYS A 547 20.69 12.78 13.52
N LYS A 548 20.56 13.84 12.71
CA LYS A 548 20.16 15.19 13.16
C LYS A 548 21.10 15.81 14.20
N LEU A 549 22.37 15.41 14.20
CA LEU A 549 23.42 15.93 15.08
C LEU A 549 24.13 17.11 14.41
N TRP A 550 23.35 18.08 13.94
CA TRP A 550 23.84 19.17 13.09
C TRP A 550 24.71 20.17 13.87
N ASP A 551 24.49 20.31 15.18
CA ASP A 551 25.28 21.11 16.11
C ASP A 551 26.74 20.66 16.22
N ALA A 552 27.00 19.36 16.00
CA ALA A 552 28.34 18.78 16.05
C ALA A 552 29.30 19.40 15.03
N PHE A 553 28.79 19.88 13.88
CA PHE A 553 29.61 20.50 12.83
C PHE A 553 30.21 21.84 13.26
N GLU A 554 29.56 22.60 14.14
CA GLU A 554 30.13 23.85 14.65
C GLU A 554 31.41 23.55 15.44
N LYS A 555 31.33 22.60 16.38
CA LYS A 555 32.47 22.12 17.17
C LYS A 555 33.57 21.55 16.27
N TRP A 556 33.21 20.73 15.29
CA TRP A 556 34.19 20.16 14.35
C TRP A 556 34.89 21.25 13.52
N SER A 557 34.16 22.28 13.07
CA SER A 557 34.69 23.37 12.23
C SER A 557 35.59 24.38 12.95
N LEU A 558 35.40 24.54 14.27
CA LEU A 558 36.16 25.47 15.12
C LEU A 558 37.63 25.06 15.26
N TYR A 559 37.93 23.76 15.24
CA TYR A 559 39.27 23.26 15.55
C TYR A 559 40.17 23.02 14.33
N SER A 560 39.65 22.95 13.11
CA SER A 560 40.42 22.56 11.93
C SER A 560 40.51 23.66 10.87
N VAL A 561 41.70 24.21 10.63
CA VAL A 561 41.98 25.05 9.44
C VAL A 561 42.23 24.16 8.22
N ASP A 562 42.90 23.01 8.40
CA ASP A 562 43.26 22.12 7.29
C ASP A 562 42.10 21.23 6.83
N CYS A 563 41.18 20.83 7.72
CA CYS A 563 39.98 20.08 7.30
C CYS A 563 38.94 20.95 6.57
N ARG A 564 39.05 22.29 6.61
CA ARG A 564 38.23 23.18 5.75
C ARG A 564 38.56 23.00 4.26
N GLN A 565 39.70 22.41 3.94
CA GLN A 565 40.01 22.03 2.55
C GLN A 565 39.23 20.78 2.09
N ASN A 566 38.64 20.02 3.03
CA ASN A 566 37.76 18.90 2.68
C ASN A 566 36.38 19.43 2.25
N ARG A 567 36.09 19.27 0.97
CA ARG A 567 34.90 19.81 0.30
C ARG A 567 33.60 19.23 0.85
N ILE A 568 33.61 17.94 1.23
CA ILE A 568 32.42 17.26 1.79
C ILE A 568 32.12 17.80 3.19
N LEU A 569 33.16 18.01 4.01
CA LEU A 569 32.99 18.59 5.34
C LEU A 569 32.48 20.04 5.26
N GLU A 570 33.03 20.84 4.35
CA GLU A 570 32.58 22.22 4.12
C GLU A 570 31.10 22.27 3.70
N LEU A 571 30.71 21.45 2.71
CA LEU A 571 29.32 21.33 2.26
C LEU A 571 28.42 20.89 3.42
N SER A 572 28.81 19.86 4.15
CA SER A 572 28.03 19.29 5.27
C SER A 572 27.84 20.29 6.40
N GLY A 573 28.87 21.06 6.75
CA GLY A 573 28.77 22.10 7.77
C GLY A 573 27.84 23.25 7.36
N LYS A 574 27.90 23.70 6.11
CA LYS A 574 26.96 24.72 5.58
C LYS A 574 25.53 24.18 5.53
N LEU A 575 25.35 22.93 5.13
CA LEU A 575 24.06 22.25 5.10
C LEU A 575 23.46 22.09 6.50
N ALA A 576 24.25 21.64 7.47
CA ALA A 576 23.84 21.48 8.86
C ALA A 576 23.33 22.79 9.48
N ARG A 577 23.99 23.93 9.20
CA ARG A 577 23.53 25.25 9.66
C ARG A 577 22.17 25.64 9.11
N VAL A 578 21.95 25.42 7.82
CA VAL A 578 20.63 25.67 7.21
C VAL A 578 19.58 24.75 7.82
N CYS A 579 19.89 23.46 8.03
CA CYS A 579 19.00 22.51 8.67
C CYS A 579 18.60 22.93 10.11
N LEU A 580 19.57 23.39 10.91
CA LEU A 580 19.32 23.93 12.26
C LEU A 580 18.34 25.11 12.21
N SER A 581 18.58 26.08 11.33
CA SER A 581 17.71 27.26 11.22
C SER A 581 16.27 26.91 10.85
N VAL A 582 16.09 25.99 9.88
CA VAL A 582 14.77 25.53 9.43
C VAL A 582 14.04 24.77 10.54
N ASN A 583 14.76 23.96 11.31
CA ASN A 583 14.16 23.14 12.37
C ASN A 583 13.79 23.94 13.62
N GLU A 584 14.53 25.00 13.94
CA GLU A 584 14.23 25.91 15.06
C GLU A 584 13.12 26.91 14.74
N SER A 585 12.52 26.85 13.54
CA SER A 585 11.53 27.82 13.03
C SER A 585 12.01 29.28 13.05
N SER A 586 13.33 29.49 13.13
CA SER A 586 13.94 30.80 12.97
C SER A 586 13.99 31.13 11.48
N MET A 587 13.77 32.41 11.13
CA MET A 587 14.03 32.85 9.76
C MET A 587 15.49 32.54 9.44
N SER A 588 15.72 31.72 8.41
CA SER A 588 17.05 31.33 8.01
C SER A 588 17.88 32.56 7.67
N ASP A 589 19.06 32.68 8.29
CA ASP A 589 19.99 33.76 7.98
C ASP A 589 20.35 33.72 6.49
N VAL A 590 19.96 34.76 5.75
CA VAL A 590 20.16 34.90 4.31
C VAL A 590 21.64 34.71 3.94
N ASN A 591 22.57 35.08 4.82
CA ASN A 591 24.00 34.87 4.57
C ASN A 591 24.36 33.38 4.56
N GLN A 592 23.79 32.59 5.47
CA GLN A 592 24.05 31.15 5.58
C GLN A 592 23.44 30.39 4.41
N THR A 593 22.21 30.71 4.03
CA THR A 593 21.55 30.12 2.86
C THR A 593 22.26 30.50 1.57
N MET A 594 22.69 31.75 1.40
CA MET A 594 23.52 32.18 0.27
C MET A 594 24.87 31.45 0.21
N GLN A 595 25.53 31.22 1.34
CA GLN A 595 26.80 30.47 1.37
C GLN A 595 26.61 29.03 0.88
N LEU A 596 25.56 28.33 1.32
CA LEU A 596 25.26 26.99 0.85
C LEU A 596 24.89 26.99 -0.64
N LEU A 597 24.03 27.91 -1.07
CA LEU A 597 23.61 28.06 -2.46
C LEU A 597 24.80 28.30 -3.40
N ASN A 598 25.74 29.16 -3.02
CA ASN A 598 26.96 29.42 -3.79
C ASN A 598 27.91 28.21 -3.81
N THR A 599 27.98 27.45 -2.71
CA THR A 599 28.80 26.23 -2.64
C THR A 599 28.27 25.17 -3.61
N VAL A 600 26.95 24.96 -3.63
CA VAL A 600 26.30 24.04 -4.57
C VAL A 600 26.42 24.55 -6.00
N LEU A 601 26.24 25.86 -6.23
CA LEU A 601 26.41 26.47 -7.55
C LEU A 601 27.81 26.24 -8.12
N GLY A 602 28.87 26.39 -7.30
CA GLY A 602 30.26 26.18 -7.70
C GLY A 602 30.57 24.78 -8.25
N ILE A 603 29.77 23.77 -7.91
CA ILE A 603 29.89 22.40 -8.46
C ILE A 603 29.52 22.38 -9.96
N PHE A 604 28.65 23.29 -10.39
CA PHE A 604 28.13 23.37 -11.76
C PHE A 604 28.70 24.55 -12.55
N GLU A 605 29.55 25.38 -11.94
CA GLU A 605 30.19 26.52 -12.61
C GLU A 605 31.30 26.06 -13.55
N VAL A 606 31.33 26.69 -14.72
CA VAL A 606 32.31 26.46 -15.78
C VAL A 606 33.03 27.77 -16.10
N THR A 607 34.36 27.76 -15.98
CA THR A 607 35.22 28.85 -16.44
C THR A 607 35.75 28.58 -17.84
N VAL A 608 35.33 29.42 -18.79
CA VAL A 608 35.83 29.38 -20.16
C VAL A 608 37.05 30.27 -20.29
N TYR A 609 38.23 29.68 -20.42
CA TYR A 609 39.45 30.40 -20.78
C TYR A 609 39.55 30.46 -22.30
N ARG A 610 39.53 31.68 -22.86
CA ARG A 610 39.88 31.92 -24.27
C ARG A 610 41.35 32.29 -24.36
N ASN A 611 42.16 31.41 -24.93
CA ASN A 611 43.48 31.75 -25.47
C ASN A 611 43.40 31.74 -27.00
N ASP A 612 44.21 32.56 -27.67
CA ASP A 612 44.18 32.86 -29.13
C ASP A 612 44.26 31.66 -30.08
N LYS A 613 44.40 30.42 -29.59
CA LYS A 613 44.43 29.19 -30.41
C LYS A 613 43.54 28.05 -29.90
N ALA A 614 42.89 28.16 -28.73
CA ALA A 614 41.99 27.14 -28.20
C ALA A 614 41.08 27.68 -27.08
N ILE A 615 39.83 27.21 -27.07
CA ILE A 615 38.92 27.37 -25.94
C ILE A 615 39.25 26.26 -24.93
N SER A 616 39.81 26.61 -23.78
CA SER A 616 40.00 25.68 -22.66
C SER A 616 38.88 25.91 -21.66
N VAL A 617 38.02 24.91 -21.52
CA VAL A 617 37.00 24.88 -20.48
C VAL A 617 37.63 24.26 -19.24
N ARG A 618 37.80 25.03 -18.17
CA ARG A 618 38.15 24.51 -16.84
C ARG A 618 36.97 24.78 -15.92
N TYR A 619 36.70 23.91 -14.97
CA TYR A 619 35.80 24.25 -13.89
C TYR A 619 36.51 25.32 -12.99
N SER A 620 35.80 26.24 -12.32
CA SER A 620 36.30 27.28 -11.35
C SER A 620 36.67 26.85 -9.91
N GLY A 621 37.94 26.91 -9.48
CA GLY A 621 38.46 27.04 -8.09
C GLY A 621 38.00 26.18 -6.88
N CYS A 622 36.81 25.55 -6.87
CA CYS A 622 36.12 24.94 -5.72
C CYS A 622 35.55 23.57 -6.13
N HIS A 623 36.40 22.64 -6.58
CA HIS A 623 35.90 21.50 -7.36
C HIS A 623 35.57 20.24 -6.61
N MET A 624 34.46 20.23 -5.87
CA MET A 624 33.76 18.95 -5.73
C MET A 624 33.26 18.56 -7.13
N GLU A 625 33.62 17.36 -7.60
CA GLU A 625 33.09 16.86 -8.86
C GLU A 625 31.61 16.47 -8.70
N ARG A 626 30.82 16.54 -9.77
CA ARG A 626 29.41 16.09 -9.74
C ARG A 626 29.28 14.63 -9.24
N SER A 627 30.20 13.76 -9.63
CA SER A 627 30.26 12.35 -9.21
C SER A 627 30.48 12.23 -7.70
N GLU A 628 31.40 13.02 -7.14
CA GLU A 628 31.69 13.11 -5.70
C GLU A 628 30.48 13.64 -4.93
N PHE A 629 29.84 14.70 -5.44
CA PHE A 629 28.63 15.27 -4.86
C PHE A 629 27.47 14.26 -4.80
N ILE A 630 27.15 13.61 -5.92
CA ILE A 630 26.11 12.58 -5.98
C ILE A 630 26.47 11.39 -5.08
N GLY A 631 27.72 10.92 -5.13
CA GLY A 631 28.22 9.84 -4.28
C GLY A 631 27.98 10.13 -2.80
N PHE A 632 28.29 11.34 -2.34
CA PHE A 632 27.99 11.76 -0.97
C PHE A 632 26.48 11.85 -0.70
N CYS A 633 25.71 12.48 -1.58
CA CYS A 633 24.25 12.64 -1.39
C CYS A 633 23.51 11.30 -1.29
N THR A 634 23.97 10.26 -1.99
CA THR A 634 23.39 8.91 -1.90
C THR A 634 23.58 8.23 -0.53
N LYS A 635 24.49 8.75 0.31
CA LYS A 635 24.66 8.31 1.70
C LYS A 635 23.72 9.03 2.67
N ILE A 636 23.08 10.11 2.24
CA ILE A 636 22.12 10.85 3.05
C ILE A 636 20.75 10.17 2.99
N ARG A 637 20.12 10.03 4.16
CA ARG A 637 18.83 9.38 4.38
C ARG A 637 17.86 10.25 5.18
N ASP A 638 18.30 11.32 5.84
CA ASP A 638 17.38 12.19 6.56
C ASP A 638 16.51 13.03 5.60
N PRO A 639 15.17 13.06 5.79
CA PRO A 639 14.27 13.71 4.86
C PRO A 639 14.36 15.25 4.86
N ILE A 640 14.76 15.87 5.97
CA ILE A 640 14.93 17.34 6.04
C ILE A 640 16.17 17.73 5.25
N VAL A 641 17.28 17.03 5.47
CA VAL A 641 18.55 17.26 4.76
C VAL A 641 18.37 17.07 3.25
N LEU A 642 17.72 15.97 2.83
CA LEU A 642 17.41 15.72 1.41
C LEU A 642 16.49 16.78 0.81
N SER A 643 15.46 17.21 1.55
CA SER A 643 14.53 18.25 1.06
C SER A 643 15.23 19.60 0.90
N ILE A 644 16.12 19.98 1.83
CA ILE A 644 16.91 21.22 1.70
C ILE A 644 17.85 21.14 0.49
N LEU A 645 18.57 20.04 0.30
CA LEU A 645 19.42 19.84 -0.89
C LEU A 645 18.62 19.90 -2.20
N LEU A 646 17.48 19.20 -2.27
CA LEU A 646 16.59 19.24 -3.43
C LEU A 646 16.08 20.65 -3.69
N SER A 647 15.65 21.38 -2.65
CA SER A 647 15.15 22.74 -2.77
C SER A 647 16.22 23.72 -3.25
N CYS A 648 17.48 23.53 -2.82
CA CYS A 648 18.63 24.29 -3.29
C CYS A 648 18.84 24.10 -4.80
N LEU A 649 18.84 22.84 -5.27
CA LEU A 649 18.99 22.52 -6.69
C LEU A 649 17.82 23.02 -7.53
N VAL A 650 16.58 22.85 -7.05
CA VAL A 650 15.36 23.35 -7.71
C VAL A 650 15.37 24.89 -7.78
N LYS A 651 15.83 25.58 -6.73
CA LYS A 651 16.03 27.03 -6.75
C LYS A 651 16.99 27.46 -7.85
N LEU A 652 18.12 26.78 -7.99
CA LEU A 652 19.08 27.04 -9.06
C LEU A 652 18.46 26.79 -10.45
N LEU A 653 17.72 25.69 -10.63
CA LEU A 653 17.02 25.39 -11.88
C LEU A 653 15.97 26.44 -12.25
N ASN A 654 15.14 26.85 -11.28
CA ASN A 654 14.11 27.85 -11.50
C ASN A 654 14.73 29.21 -11.87
N ASN A 655 15.88 29.55 -11.30
CA ASN A 655 16.60 30.79 -11.66
C ASN A 655 17.19 30.74 -13.08
N LEU A 656 17.66 29.58 -13.56
CA LEU A 656 18.21 29.44 -14.92
C LEU A 656 17.15 29.51 -16.03
N LYS A 657 15.91 29.11 -15.73
CA LYS A 657 14.79 29.14 -16.69
C LYS A 657 14.23 30.55 -16.94
N GLN A 658 14.69 31.58 -16.21
CA GLN A 658 14.22 32.96 -16.37
C GLN A 658 14.74 33.57 -17.68
N SER A 659 14.09 33.27 -18.80
CA SER A 659 14.22 34.09 -20.01
C SER A 659 13.44 35.41 -19.81
N PRO A 660 13.91 36.56 -20.36
CA PRO A 660 13.45 37.88 -19.88
C PRO A 660 12.03 38.30 -20.31
N LYS A 661 11.21 37.45 -20.96
CA LYS A 661 9.97 37.95 -21.59
C LYS A 661 8.67 37.18 -21.41
N ASP A 662 8.60 35.94 -20.93
CA ASP A 662 7.30 35.23 -20.90
C ASP A 662 7.14 34.11 -19.83
N VAL A 663 7.88 34.14 -18.71
CA VAL A 663 7.69 33.09 -17.69
C VAL A 663 6.58 33.49 -16.72
N SER A 664 5.34 33.18 -17.11
CA SER A 664 4.24 33.06 -16.15
C SER A 664 4.60 32.06 -15.04
N GLU A 665 4.06 32.21 -13.83
CA GLU A 665 4.21 31.29 -12.68
C GLU A 665 3.99 29.79 -13.03
N LYS A 666 3.40 29.52 -14.20
CA LYS A 666 3.08 28.20 -14.78
C LYS A 666 4.27 27.25 -14.95
N GLU A 667 5.51 27.73 -15.03
CA GLU A 667 6.69 26.89 -15.33
C GLU A 667 7.63 26.62 -14.13
N GLN A 668 7.38 27.23 -12.97
CA GLN A 668 8.25 27.02 -11.81
C GLN A 668 8.06 25.61 -11.22
N THR A 669 9.17 24.94 -10.94
CA THR A 669 9.15 23.61 -10.29
C THR A 669 9.00 23.80 -8.79
N TYR A 670 8.05 23.10 -8.18
CA TYR A 670 7.81 23.08 -6.74
C TYR A 670 8.91 22.27 -6.03
N CYS A 671 9.28 22.70 -4.81
CA CYS A 671 10.00 21.87 -3.86
C CYS A 671 9.69 22.33 -2.43
N ARG A 672 9.63 21.38 -1.49
CA ARG A 672 9.53 21.69 -0.06
C ARG A 672 10.74 22.55 0.35
N PHE A 673 10.52 23.59 1.16
CA PHE A 673 11.54 24.57 1.58
C PHE A 673 12.07 25.54 0.51
N LEU A 674 11.40 25.69 -0.64
CA LEU A 674 11.77 26.75 -1.59
C LEU A 674 11.77 28.19 -1.01
N PRO A 675 10.87 28.55 -0.06
CA PRO A 675 10.87 29.87 0.58
C PRO A 675 12.14 30.21 1.38
N VAL A 676 12.90 29.21 1.84
CA VAL A 676 14.18 29.39 2.57
C VAL A 676 15.21 30.17 1.73
N TRP A 677 15.06 30.15 0.41
CA TRP A 677 15.95 30.81 -0.55
C TRP A 677 15.41 32.15 -1.06
N GLU A 678 14.33 32.67 -0.49
CA GLU A 678 13.83 34.00 -0.83
C GLU A 678 14.86 35.08 -0.44
N GLY A 679 15.02 36.11 -1.27
CA GLY A 679 16.08 37.11 -1.12
C GLY A 679 17.47 36.68 -1.60
N CYS A 680 17.70 35.40 -1.91
CA CYS A 680 18.96 34.90 -2.46
C CYS A 680 19.05 35.17 -3.98
N ILE A 681 19.77 36.23 -4.39
CA ILE A 681 19.98 36.59 -5.80
C ILE A 681 21.37 36.15 -6.25
N ASN A 682 21.43 35.15 -7.15
CA ASN A 682 22.69 34.69 -7.74
C ASN A 682 23.06 35.50 -8.99
N LYS A 683 24.06 36.38 -8.85
CA LYS A 683 24.61 37.17 -9.98
C LYS A 683 25.49 36.34 -10.94
N ASN A 684 25.91 35.14 -10.54
CA ASN A 684 26.88 34.30 -11.26
C ASN A 684 26.26 33.21 -12.15
N LEU A 685 24.93 33.19 -12.34
CA LEU A 685 24.24 32.13 -13.11
C LEU A 685 24.66 32.05 -14.58
N VAL A 686 25.32 33.08 -15.11
CA VAL A 686 25.87 33.13 -16.48
C VAL A 686 26.93 32.05 -16.73
N TYR A 687 27.52 31.48 -15.68
CA TYR A 687 28.63 30.51 -15.77
C TYR A 687 28.23 29.06 -15.50
N VAL A 688 26.93 28.71 -15.40
CA VAL A 688 26.54 27.31 -15.21
C VAL A 688 26.75 26.50 -16.50
N GLY A 689 27.53 25.43 -16.41
CA GLY A 689 28.01 24.65 -17.57
C GLY A 689 26.93 24.06 -18.46
N SER A 690 25.84 23.55 -17.88
CA SER A 690 24.60 23.24 -18.60
C SER A 690 23.40 23.08 -17.65
N GLN A 691 22.24 23.61 -18.06
CA GLN A 691 20.97 23.40 -17.36
C GLN A 691 20.62 21.91 -17.26
N ASP A 692 20.96 21.12 -18.30
CA ASP A 692 20.70 19.68 -18.34
C ASP A 692 21.46 18.91 -17.26
N THR A 693 22.72 19.27 -16.98
CA THR A 693 23.50 18.62 -15.92
C THR A 693 22.86 18.84 -14.55
N LEU A 694 22.41 20.07 -14.28
CA LEU A 694 21.74 20.40 -13.03
C LEU A 694 20.40 19.66 -12.92
N LEU A 695 19.63 19.59 -14.02
CA LEU A 695 18.37 18.84 -14.06
C LEU A 695 18.59 17.36 -13.78
N LEU A 696 19.56 16.73 -14.46
CA LEU A 696 19.90 15.32 -14.26
C LEU A 696 20.33 15.04 -12.81
N THR A 697 21.17 15.89 -12.24
CA THR A 697 21.60 15.78 -10.83
C THR A 697 20.41 15.87 -9.88
N THR A 698 19.49 16.81 -10.13
CA THR A 698 18.30 16.98 -9.30
C THR A 698 17.38 15.77 -9.38
N MET A 699 17.19 15.21 -10.58
CA MET A 699 16.39 14.00 -10.78
C MET A 699 17.04 12.75 -10.16
N GLU A 700 18.37 12.61 -10.23
CA GLU A 700 19.10 11.52 -9.55
C GLU A 700 18.91 11.59 -8.03
N LEU A 701 19.04 12.79 -7.45
CA LEU A 701 18.82 12.99 -6.02
C LEU A 701 17.36 12.74 -5.62
N LEU A 702 16.40 13.20 -6.42
CA LEU A 702 14.98 12.98 -6.16
C LEU A 702 14.61 11.49 -6.24
N ARG A 703 15.19 10.77 -7.20
CA ARG A 703 15.03 9.31 -7.31
C ARG A 703 15.63 8.59 -6.10
N HIS A 704 16.78 9.03 -5.61
CA HIS A 704 17.36 8.51 -4.37
C HIS A 704 16.43 8.75 -3.18
N ALA A 705 15.93 9.97 -3.02
CA ALA A 705 15.00 10.33 -1.94
C ALA A 705 13.71 9.48 -1.97
N LEU A 706 13.07 9.36 -3.14
CA LEU A 706 11.87 8.53 -3.35
C LEU A 706 12.14 7.01 -3.22
N SER A 707 13.38 6.55 -3.44
CA SER A 707 13.73 5.15 -3.18
C SER A 707 13.76 4.79 -1.70
N ILE A 708 14.00 5.79 -0.83
CA ILE A 708 14.00 5.65 0.63
C ILE A 708 12.60 5.93 1.19
N TYR A 709 11.94 7.00 0.72
CA TYR A 709 10.58 7.36 1.15
C TYR A 709 9.63 7.48 -0.07
N PRO A 710 9.10 6.36 -0.57
CA PRO A 710 8.21 6.35 -1.74
C PRO A 710 6.92 7.14 -1.55
N MET A 711 6.47 7.29 -0.30
CA MET A 711 5.18 7.90 0.04
C MET A 711 5.28 9.40 0.38
N ASP A 712 6.44 10.06 0.20
CA ASP A 712 6.53 11.50 0.45
C ASP A 712 5.80 12.30 -0.65
N THR A 713 4.69 12.92 -0.27
CA THR A 713 3.80 13.63 -1.19
C THR A 713 4.43 14.88 -1.82
N SER A 714 5.35 15.54 -1.12
CA SER A 714 6.03 16.73 -1.65
C SER A 714 7.04 16.38 -2.72
N TRP A 715 7.76 15.26 -2.54
CA TRP A 715 8.71 14.76 -3.52
C TRP A 715 8.01 14.14 -4.72
N LEU A 716 6.89 13.45 -4.52
CA LEU A 716 6.03 12.98 -5.61
C LEU A 716 5.49 14.16 -6.44
N ARG A 717 5.05 15.25 -5.79
CA ARG A 717 4.68 16.50 -6.48
C ARG A 717 5.83 17.05 -7.31
N THR A 718 7.02 17.20 -6.73
CA THR A 718 8.23 17.65 -7.47
C THR A 718 8.58 16.72 -8.64
N GLN A 719 8.41 15.41 -8.47
CA GLN A 719 8.64 14.42 -9.53
C GLN A 719 7.60 14.56 -10.65
N GLY A 720 6.34 14.85 -10.31
CA GLY A 720 5.28 15.22 -11.25
C GLY A 720 5.66 16.45 -12.07
N ASP A 721 6.14 17.52 -11.41
CA ASP A 721 6.59 18.74 -12.06
C ASP A 721 7.72 18.49 -13.07
N PHE A 722 8.73 17.71 -12.71
CA PHE A 722 9.81 17.36 -13.63
C PHE A 722 9.31 16.54 -14.82
N ASN A 723 8.45 15.55 -14.57
CA ASN A 723 7.88 14.75 -15.65
C ASN A 723 6.99 15.59 -16.58
N TYR A 724 6.27 16.58 -16.05
CA TYR A 724 5.54 17.56 -16.84
C TYR A 724 6.48 18.35 -17.78
N ILE A 725 7.58 18.88 -17.23
CA ILE A 725 8.56 19.67 -18.01
C ILE A 725 9.21 18.83 -19.12
N ILE A 726 9.51 17.56 -18.84
CA ILE A 726 10.08 16.60 -19.81
C ILE A 726 9.01 16.08 -20.78
N ARG A 727 7.75 16.52 -20.65
CA ARG A 727 6.59 16.13 -21.47
C ARG A 727 6.21 14.65 -21.35
N LYS A 728 6.55 14.01 -20.24
CA LYS A 728 6.07 12.67 -19.86
C LYS A 728 4.72 12.79 -19.15
N TYR A 729 3.70 13.22 -19.88
CA TYR A 729 2.38 13.54 -19.32
C TYR A 729 1.71 12.39 -18.54
N PRO A 730 1.72 11.12 -18.97
CA PRO A 730 1.12 10.03 -18.20
C PRO A 730 1.82 9.82 -16.85
N THR A 731 3.15 9.83 -16.84
CA THR A 731 3.94 9.70 -15.61
C THR A 731 3.76 10.93 -14.72
N SER A 732 3.62 12.13 -15.30
CA SER A 732 3.30 13.35 -14.54
C SER A 732 1.96 13.22 -13.82
N LEU A 733 0.90 12.79 -14.52
CA LEU A 733 -0.42 12.55 -13.93
C LEU A 733 -0.36 11.49 -12.84
N ARG A 734 0.33 10.37 -13.08
CA ARG A 734 0.54 9.31 -12.08
C ARG A 734 1.13 9.88 -10.78
N ASN A 735 2.22 10.64 -10.85
CA ASN A 735 2.86 11.19 -9.64
C ASN A 735 1.96 12.20 -8.90
N TYR A 736 1.24 13.08 -9.63
CA TYR A 736 0.32 14.01 -8.98
C TYR A 736 -0.83 13.27 -8.30
N ILE A 737 -1.44 12.31 -8.98
CA ILE A 737 -2.55 11.48 -8.47
C ILE A 737 -2.09 10.64 -7.28
N GLU A 738 -0.88 10.08 -7.32
CA GLU A 738 -0.28 9.33 -6.20
C GLU A 738 -0.07 10.23 -4.98
N ALA A 739 0.51 11.42 -5.16
CA ALA A 739 0.66 12.41 -4.08
C ALA A 739 -0.69 12.84 -3.47
N GLY A 740 -1.70 13.06 -4.33
CA GLY A 740 -3.06 13.38 -3.91
C GLY A 740 -3.72 12.23 -3.15
N ALA A 741 -3.60 11.00 -3.65
CA ALA A 741 -4.18 9.82 -3.03
C ALA A 741 -3.58 9.55 -1.65
N ILE A 742 -2.26 9.65 -1.50
CA ILE A 742 -1.59 9.45 -0.20
C ILE A 742 -2.02 10.51 0.81
N SER A 743 -2.03 11.78 0.42
CA SER A 743 -2.34 12.90 1.33
C SER A 743 -3.81 12.98 1.75
N SER A 744 -4.73 12.43 0.96
CA SER A 744 -6.18 12.52 1.18
C SER A 744 -6.84 11.22 1.62
N SER A 745 -6.05 10.19 1.95
CA SER A 745 -6.56 8.82 2.21
C SER A 745 -7.40 8.30 1.04
N TYR A 746 -6.79 8.25 -0.14
CA TYR A 746 -7.40 7.84 -1.41
C TYR A 746 -8.64 8.66 -1.79
N PHE A 747 -8.53 9.98 -1.67
CA PHE A 747 -9.57 10.98 -1.98
C PHE A 747 -10.84 10.83 -1.14
N LEU A 748 -10.74 10.21 0.05
CA LEU A 748 -11.79 10.27 1.06
C LEU A 748 -11.95 11.71 1.60
N ASN A 749 -10.82 12.39 1.79
CA ASN A 749 -10.76 13.78 2.23
C ASN A 749 -10.35 14.72 1.08
N GLU A 750 -10.46 16.03 1.28
CA GLU A 750 -9.92 17.01 0.32
C GLU A 750 -8.39 16.95 0.31
N VAL A 751 -7.79 17.09 -0.87
CA VAL A 751 -6.32 17.13 -1.01
C VAL A 751 -5.82 18.47 -0.43
N PRO A 752 -4.83 18.44 0.48
CA PRO A 752 -4.24 19.67 1.03
C PRO A 752 -3.71 20.61 -0.07
N THR A 753 -3.94 21.92 0.10
CA THR A 753 -3.59 22.94 -0.91
C THR A 753 -2.10 23.16 -1.07
N ASP A 754 -1.30 22.80 -0.07
CA ASP A 754 0.17 22.76 -0.13
C ASP A 754 0.68 21.64 -1.06
N ILE A 755 -0.15 20.63 -1.34
CA ILE A 755 0.15 19.53 -2.26
C ILE A 755 -0.48 19.81 -3.63
N TRP A 756 -1.78 20.13 -3.68
CA TRP A 756 -2.45 20.50 -4.91
C TRP A 756 -2.97 21.94 -4.85
N ASP A 757 -2.21 22.82 -5.47
CA ASP A 757 -2.63 24.18 -5.76
C ASP A 757 -3.15 24.30 -7.21
N ASP A 758 -3.60 25.51 -7.54
CA ASP A 758 -4.04 25.89 -8.88
C ASP A 758 -3.00 25.57 -9.97
N LEU A 759 -1.71 25.64 -9.65
CA LEU A 759 -0.64 25.31 -10.58
C LEU A 759 -0.63 23.81 -10.93
N VAL A 760 -0.76 22.94 -9.94
CA VAL A 760 -0.85 21.49 -10.16
C VAL A 760 -2.08 21.16 -11.00
N TYR A 761 -3.25 21.73 -10.68
CA TYR A 761 -4.46 21.51 -11.49
C TYR A 761 -4.27 21.97 -12.93
N ARG A 762 -3.68 23.15 -13.18
CA ARG A 762 -3.39 23.63 -14.54
C ARG A 762 -2.45 22.67 -15.31
N ARG A 763 -1.47 22.07 -14.62
CA ARG A 763 -0.59 21.06 -15.22
C ARG A 763 -1.30 19.76 -15.52
N MET A 764 -2.16 19.28 -14.62
CA MET A 764 -3.00 18.11 -14.86
C MET A 764 -3.93 18.33 -16.05
N ILE A 765 -4.57 19.50 -16.15
CA ILE A 765 -5.40 19.90 -17.31
C ILE A 765 -4.58 19.84 -18.59
N SER A 766 -3.37 20.40 -18.57
CA SER A 766 -2.47 20.43 -19.74
C SER A 766 -1.99 19.02 -20.13
N CYS A 767 -1.75 18.13 -19.15
CA CYS A 767 -1.45 16.72 -19.39
C CYS A 767 -2.63 16.00 -20.03
N CYS A 768 -3.84 16.15 -19.49
CA CYS A 768 -5.05 15.54 -20.04
C CYS A 768 -5.30 16.01 -21.48
N SER A 769 -5.19 17.31 -21.77
CA SER A 769 -5.32 17.84 -23.13
C SER A 769 -4.25 17.28 -24.09
N ALA A 770 -3.00 17.12 -23.63
CA ALA A 770 -1.93 16.55 -24.45
C ALA A 770 -2.09 15.03 -24.69
N LEU A 771 -2.87 14.34 -23.86
CA LEU A 771 -3.24 12.93 -23.99
C LEU A 771 -4.59 12.73 -24.68
N PHE A 772 -5.17 13.78 -25.27
CA PHE A 772 -6.50 13.76 -25.88
C PHE A 772 -7.64 13.38 -24.91
N CYS A 773 -7.43 13.51 -23.60
CA CYS A 773 -8.46 13.32 -22.57
C CYS A 773 -9.16 14.66 -22.27
N HIS A 774 -9.89 15.19 -23.25
CA HIS A 774 -10.44 16.54 -23.18
C HIS A 774 -11.63 16.68 -22.21
N THR A 775 -12.39 15.63 -21.96
CA THR A 775 -13.47 15.62 -20.97
C THR A 775 -12.90 15.66 -19.57
N GLN A 776 -11.85 14.87 -19.30
CA GLN A 776 -11.11 14.93 -18.03
C GLN A 776 -10.49 16.31 -17.79
N ALA A 777 -9.93 16.93 -18.82
CA ALA A 777 -9.42 18.30 -18.77
C ALA A 777 -10.54 19.30 -18.41
N ALA A 778 -11.73 19.17 -19.00
CA ALA A 778 -12.89 20.01 -18.69
C ALA A 778 -13.38 19.81 -17.25
N VAL A 779 -13.43 18.57 -16.75
CA VAL A 779 -13.79 18.28 -15.35
C VAL A 779 -12.78 18.92 -14.38
N LEU A 780 -11.48 18.80 -14.66
CA LEU A 780 -10.41 19.41 -13.87
C LEU A 780 -10.47 20.94 -13.82
N CYS A 781 -11.01 21.61 -14.85
CA CYS A 781 -11.17 23.07 -14.83
C CYS A 781 -12.07 23.57 -13.69
N GLN A 782 -12.99 22.72 -13.21
CA GLN A 782 -13.85 23.04 -12.07
C GLN A 782 -13.10 23.00 -10.73
N PHE A 783 -11.92 22.38 -10.67
CA PHE A 783 -11.08 22.34 -9.45
C PHE A 783 -10.32 23.64 -9.21
N LEU A 784 -10.22 24.51 -10.22
CA LEU A 784 -9.56 25.82 -10.12
C LEU A 784 -10.43 26.81 -9.33
N THR A 785 -9.77 27.71 -8.60
CA THR A 785 -10.46 28.78 -7.87
C THR A 785 -9.98 30.16 -8.37
N PRO A 786 -10.78 30.90 -9.16
CA PRO A 786 -12.12 30.57 -9.68
C PRO A 786 -12.10 29.57 -10.84
N VAL A 787 -13.26 28.96 -11.13
CA VAL A 787 -13.44 28.02 -12.24
C VAL A 787 -13.10 28.67 -13.59
N ASP A 788 -12.29 27.99 -14.41
CA ASP A 788 -11.93 28.45 -15.75
C ASP A 788 -12.88 27.88 -16.82
N PHE A 789 -14.06 28.51 -16.95
CA PHE A 789 -15.08 28.10 -17.92
C PHE A 789 -14.59 28.18 -19.37
N ASN A 790 -13.74 29.15 -19.70
CA ASN A 790 -13.23 29.32 -21.06
C ASN A 790 -12.35 28.14 -21.47
N MET A 791 -11.46 27.70 -20.59
CA MET A 791 -10.62 26.54 -20.83
C MET A 791 -11.44 25.25 -20.87
N ALA A 792 -12.43 25.10 -19.98
CA ALA A 792 -13.33 23.95 -19.96
C ALA A 792 -14.10 23.80 -21.27
N ILE A 793 -14.73 24.87 -21.75
CA ILE A 793 -15.52 24.85 -23.00
C ILE A 793 -14.62 24.57 -24.20
N ARG A 794 -13.42 25.15 -24.27
CA ARG A 794 -12.45 24.85 -25.34
C ARG A 794 -12.00 23.40 -25.37
N ALA A 795 -11.90 22.76 -24.20
CA ALA A 795 -11.57 21.34 -24.11
C ALA A 795 -12.70 20.48 -24.68
N VAL A 796 -13.96 20.69 -24.27
CA VAL A 796 -15.09 19.87 -24.78
C VAL A 796 -15.41 20.15 -26.27
N GLN A 797 -15.01 21.31 -26.80
CA GLN A 797 -15.12 21.60 -28.23
C GLN A 797 -14.22 20.71 -29.11
N GLN A 798 -13.21 20.04 -28.55
CA GLN A 798 -12.36 19.13 -29.32
C GLN A 798 -13.13 17.89 -29.78
N HIS A 799 -12.87 17.44 -31.01
CA HIS A 799 -13.57 16.31 -31.63
C HIS A 799 -12.86 14.96 -31.42
N ASN A 800 -11.60 14.97 -31.03
CA ASN A 800 -10.73 13.78 -30.96
C ASN A 800 -10.49 13.33 -29.51
N SER A 801 -11.54 13.20 -28.71
CA SER A 801 -11.38 12.83 -27.29
C SER A 801 -11.29 11.33 -27.10
N GLU A 802 -10.28 10.86 -26.36
CA GLU A 802 -9.98 9.45 -26.10
C GLU A 802 -10.23 9.05 -24.62
N ASP A 803 -11.21 9.67 -23.97
CA ASP A 803 -11.48 9.49 -22.53
C ASP A 803 -12.91 9.05 -22.18
N ALA A 804 -13.62 8.37 -23.09
CA ALA A 804 -14.97 7.86 -22.82
C ALA A 804 -15.91 8.93 -22.22
N MET A 805 -16.02 10.07 -22.94
CA MET A 805 -16.64 11.34 -22.50
C MET A 805 -17.93 11.18 -21.67
N GLU A 806 -18.83 10.29 -22.09
CA GLU A 806 -20.14 10.05 -21.47
C GLU A 806 -20.05 9.62 -19.99
N THR A 807 -19.00 8.88 -19.64
CA THR A 807 -18.78 8.38 -18.27
C THR A 807 -18.49 9.53 -17.29
N TYR A 808 -17.90 10.62 -17.78
CA TYR A 808 -17.43 11.73 -16.95
C TYR A 808 -18.46 12.85 -16.77
N TYR A 809 -19.60 12.85 -17.46
CA TYR A 809 -20.65 13.86 -17.25
C TYR A 809 -21.21 13.86 -15.82
N HIS A 810 -21.28 12.68 -15.19
CA HIS A 810 -21.63 12.53 -13.77
C HIS A 810 -20.60 13.10 -12.79
N CYS A 811 -19.45 13.57 -13.28
CA CYS A 811 -18.42 14.24 -12.49
C CYS A 811 -18.45 15.78 -12.63
N ILE A 812 -19.33 16.33 -13.47
CA ILE A 812 -19.45 17.78 -13.70
C ILE A 812 -20.50 18.34 -12.75
N TRP A 813 -20.17 19.31 -11.90
CA TRP A 813 -21.13 19.97 -10.99
C TRP A 813 -21.47 21.39 -11.43
N GLU A 814 -20.67 22.00 -12.30
CA GLU A 814 -20.95 23.31 -12.88
C GLU A 814 -21.97 23.19 -14.03
N THR A 815 -23.17 23.73 -13.83
CA THR A 815 -24.27 23.65 -14.81
C THR A 815 -23.91 24.29 -16.15
N THR A 816 -23.16 25.39 -16.14
CA THR A 816 -22.66 26.09 -17.34
C THR A 816 -21.86 25.17 -18.27
N ILE A 817 -21.06 24.25 -17.70
CA ILE A 817 -20.27 23.30 -18.51
C ILE A 817 -21.18 22.24 -19.11
N LEU A 818 -22.15 21.71 -18.34
CA LEU A 818 -23.14 20.75 -18.84
C LEU A 818 -24.01 21.35 -19.95
N GLU A 819 -24.46 22.60 -19.81
CA GLU A 819 -25.22 23.32 -20.83
C GLU A 819 -24.41 23.47 -22.13
N ALA A 820 -23.13 23.83 -22.03
CA ALA A 820 -22.24 23.91 -23.18
C ALA A 820 -22.08 22.54 -23.87
N ILE A 821 -21.94 21.46 -23.10
CA ILE A 821 -21.85 20.08 -23.61
C ILE A 821 -23.14 19.69 -24.35
N ILE A 822 -24.31 19.96 -23.77
CA ILE A 822 -25.62 19.66 -24.38
C ILE A 822 -25.78 20.41 -25.70
N HIS A 823 -25.42 21.70 -25.73
CA HIS A 823 -25.46 22.50 -26.95
C HIS A 823 -24.52 21.93 -28.02
N LEU A 824 -23.30 21.53 -27.66
CA LEU A 824 -22.34 20.94 -28.60
C LEU A 824 -22.83 19.61 -29.19
N HIS A 825 -23.39 18.71 -28.38
CA HIS A 825 -23.95 17.46 -28.91
C HIS A 825 -25.17 17.70 -29.80
N SER A 826 -26.03 18.65 -29.46
CA SER A 826 -27.16 19.05 -30.30
C SER A 826 -26.69 19.56 -31.67
N MET A 827 -25.64 20.38 -31.70
CA MET A 827 -25.05 20.89 -32.95
C MET A 827 -24.38 19.81 -33.79
N ARG A 828 -23.88 18.74 -33.15
CA ARG A 828 -23.23 17.59 -33.81
C ARG A 828 -24.20 16.48 -34.22
N GLY A 829 -25.46 16.55 -33.78
CA GLY A 829 -26.45 15.48 -34.01
C GLY A 829 -26.22 14.23 -33.15
N GLU A 830 -25.51 14.36 -32.03
CA GLU A 830 -25.16 13.26 -31.11
C GLU A 830 -26.24 13.13 -30.01
N TYR A 831 -27.45 12.74 -30.40
CA TYR A 831 -28.63 12.77 -29.52
C TYR A 831 -28.51 11.86 -28.29
N ASP A 832 -27.89 10.68 -28.39
CA ASP A 832 -27.73 9.77 -27.25
C ASP A 832 -26.88 10.41 -26.13
N LYS A 833 -25.76 11.02 -26.51
CA LYS A 833 -24.87 11.73 -25.57
C LYS A 833 -25.52 12.98 -25.00
N GLN A 834 -26.29 13.69 -25.83
CA GLN A 834 -27.09 14.82 -25.38
C GLN A 834 -28.08 14.40 -24.28
N GLN A 835 -28.75 13.25 -24.42
CA GLN A 835 -29.68 12.73 -23.40
C GLN A 835 -28.96 12.37 -22.10
N ILE A 836 -27.77 11.77 -22.17
CA ILE A 836 -26.96 11.47 -20.97
C ILE A 836 -26.57 12.77 -20.25
N ALA A 837 -26.06 13.76 -20.97
CA ALA A 837 -25.69 15.05 -20.39
C ALA A 837 -26.91 15.80 -19.81
N MET A 838 -28.06 15.75 -20.50
CA MET A 838 -29.33 16.31 -20.02
C MET A 838 -29.80 15.61 -18.74
N SER A 839 -29.69 14.27 -18.67
CA SER A 839 -29.98 13.51 -17.46
C SER A 839 -29.07 13.90 -16.30
N CYS A 840 -27.81 14.25 -16.56
CA CYS A 840 -26.88 14.73 -15.53
C CYS A 840 -27.25 16.12 -15.02
N LEU A 841 -27.62 17.04 -15.92
CA LEU A 841 -28.06 18.40 -15.59
C LEU A 841 -29.35 18.40 -14.75
N ASN A 842 -30.27 17.48 -15.05
CA ASN A 842 -31.56 17.36 -14.37
C ASN A 842 -31.48 16.67 -12.99
N GLN A 843 -30.28 16.34 -12.50
CA GLN A 843 -30.16 15.75 -11.16
C GLN A 843 -30.46 16.80 -10.08
N PRO A 844 -31.29 16.47 -9.08
CA PRO A 844 -31.79 17.44 -8.10
C PRO A 844 -30.67 18.06 -7.26
N GLU A 845 -29.55 17.36 -7.09
CA GLU A 845 -28.37 17.81 -6.36
C GLU A 845 -27.65 19.02 -6.99
N LEU A 846 -27.80 19.25 -8.30
CA LEU A 846 -27.19 20.37 -9.03
C LEU A 846 -28.08 21.61 -9.15
N ASN A 847 -29.26 21.60 -8.53
CA ASN A 847 -30.17 22.73 -8.61
C ASN A 847 -29.55 23.96 -7.95
N SER A 848 -29.39 25.06 -8.70
CA SER A 848 -28.78 26.31 -8.23
C SER A 848 -29.53 26.98 -7.07
N TYR A 849 -30.79 26.60 -6.84
CA TYR A 849 -31.60 27.05 -5.70
C TYR A 849 -31.39 26.23 -4.42
N ASN A 850 -30.60 25.15 -4.46
CA ASN A 850 -30.26 24.38 -3.26
C ASN A 850 -29.43 25.21 -2.27
N SER A 851 -29.42 24.80 -1.00
CA SER A 851 -28.53 25.40 -0.01
C SER A 851 -27.06 25.15 -0.38
N THR A 852 -26.18 26.03 0.10
CA THR A 852 -24.73 25.91 -0.11
C THR A 852 -24.19 24.55 0.33
N ASP A 853 -24.73 23.98 1.41
CA ASP A 853 -24.27 22.70 1.94
C ASP A 853 -24.56 21.53 1.00
N ILE A 854 -25.74 21.55 0.36
CA ILE A 854 -26.12 20.53 -0.63
C ILE A 854 -25.24 20.65 -1.87
N LEU A 855 -25.02 21.88 -2.36
CA LEU A 855 -24.15 22.13 -3.51
C LEU A 855 -22.70 21.72 -3.22
N LEU A 856 -22.19 22.02 -2.03
CA LEU A 856 -20.86 21.61 -1.58
C LEU A 856 -20.76 20.08 -1.44
N HIS A 857 -21.78 19.41 -0.92
CA HIS A 857 -21.81 17.95 -0.85
C HIS A 857 -21.83 17.33 -2.26
N ALA A 858 -22.67 17.83 -3.17
CA ALA A 858 -22.74 17.36 -4.55
C ALA A 858 -21.37 17.54 -5.24
N MET A 859 -20.75 18.71 -5.09
CA MET A 859 -19.41 19.00 -5.57
C MET A 859 -18.38 18.01 -5.00
N ARG A 860 -18.33 17.80 -3.68
CA ARG A 860 -17.38 16.88 -3.03
C ARG A 860 -17.55 15.43 -3.51
N SER A 861 -18.79 14.97 -3.61
CA SER A 861 -19.13 13.63 -4.10
C SER A 861 -18.64 13.42 -5.54
N ARG A 862 -18.90 14.40 -6.43
CA ARG A 862 -18.47 14.36 -7.83
C ARG A 862 -16.95 14.50 -7.98
N LYS A 863 -16.31 15.39 -7.21
CA LYS A 863 -14.84 15.51 -7.13
C LYS A 863 -14.21 14.17 -6.76
N ARG A 864 -14.68 13.54 -5.69
CA ARG A 864 -14.18 12.23 -5.24
C ARG A 864 -14.35 11.16 -6.31
N ARG A 865 -15.54 11.05 -6.92
CA ARG A 865 -15.82 10.09 -7.99
C ARG A 865 -14.81 10.24 -9.14
N PHE A 866 -14.55 11.47 -9.55
CA PHE A 866 -13.59 11.78 -10.61
C PHE A 866 -12.15 11.39 -10.23
N LEU A 867 -11.68 11.81 -9.06
CA LEU A 867 -10.31 11.53 -8.62
C LEU A 867 -10.05 10.03 -8.39
N VAL A 868 -11.03 9.28 -7.88
CA VAL A 868 -10.95 7.81 -7.76
C VAL A 868 -10.89 7.16 -9.14
N ALA A 869 -11.68 7.63 -10.11
CA ALA A 869 -11.61 7.13 -11.48
C ALA A 869 -10.23 7.39 -12.11
N LEU A 870 -9.66 8.58 -11.91
CA LEU A 870 -8.29 8.89 -12.34
C LEU A 870 -7.25 8.00 -11.65
N ALA A 871 -7.39 7.75 -10.35
CA ALA A 871 -6.50 6.83 -9.64
C ALA A 871 -6.53 5.41 -10.19
N HIS A 872 -7.72 4.87 -10.47
CA HIS A 872 -7.83 3.58 -11.14
C HIS A 872 -7.17 3.58 -12.53
N GLN A 873 -7.23 4.69 -13.27
CA GLN A 873 -6.63 4.78 -14.59
C GLN A 873 -5.09 4.86 -14.56
N TYR A 874 -4.50 5.62 -13.62
CA TYR A 874 -3.07 5.95 -13.65
C TYR A 874 -2.20 5.22 -12.61
N LEU A 875 -2.78 4.71 -11.52
CA LEU A 875 -2.03 4.05 -10.44
C LEU A 875 -1.96 2.52 -10.55
N GLN A 876 -2.72 1.92 -11.48
CA GLN A 876 -2.65 0.47 -11.74
C GLN A 876 -1.30 0.03 -12.32
#